data_AF-A0A6I6GVU9-F1
#
_entry.id   AF-A0A6I6GVU9-F1
#
_cell.length_a   1.000
_cell.length_b   1.000
_cell.length_c   1.000
_cell.angle_alpha   90.00
_cell.angle_beta   90.00
_cell.angle_gamma   90.00
#
_symmetry.space_group_name_H-M   'P 1'
#
loop_
_entity.id
_entity.type
_entity.pdbx_description
1 polymer ?
#
loop_
_entity_poly.entity_id
_entity_poly.type
_entity_poly.pdbx_seq_one_letter_code
_entity_poly.pdbx_strand_id
1 'polypeptide(L)'
;MANQSFPPLFVAPTRPYYLLAPDYRRNSAGIRVMHMLCHLLNRCGQDAYMFPAQTNPLWHTPLLTGDLQQQHAQAGRRPIVVYPEVVRGNPANAQSVVRYLLNVPGLLGGDTEFASTDMIFAYTQNLLPEGESPEHLLFMPPIDTSIFNNLDNPYDRQRKGWLLYPGRHVDALKEHPELAANCTVITGEWPATPEEMAELFRRSERVYCFASTAIALEAILCGCPAVVLKSPFFDGVPLGIEEFGTHGLAFEDTPAAIEHAMAGIPIVGEKYTALQNRFWEQLGTFIEKTQAMPSTTWGADNPTVGEAESAEQQRIRERSLSIEHWLRQRFPTEGQAELMTRRLEERWHDLPRFNFIIVPDGQSASTETTRQSLQGQGYHFIDIHVAVDADVATLNDLAWQIVEGQWLCFVRAGTTFTPFGLFVLALELLDAPAVRAVYADEIVRASTGELDTLLRPDFNLDMFLSCPANMARHWFYRRDVFLEAGGLDPECAGAVEFGLLLRLIEESDGLDGLAHISEPVCISAAADLVHNPQEQAVLERHLHRRGYLQARVQMHRPGIHRIHYGHSDTPRVSIVIAVRGRGDRVRSCVTSLMEKTTYRNYEILLLDSGSTDPATRAWLDGMAALEASGIRVLRYPSEFDYDAVNMAAGHARGDYLVLLHSDTVIVQEDWLDALLNHAQRPEVGIVGAKLLRPDGTVEGAGVVLGLNGPAHSAFSGQADNGGFMQRLEMDQNYSAVSGACLMIRRTLYESLGGMDMPQLQEAYGDIDLCLKAGQAGYLTVWTPHAVVLQEGGAVEEQSAPSLQETGVAEQEAMYRKWLPLIARDPAYNRNLSLQGAGFELEADSGLTWNPLAWRPLPVVLAMPNDLEGSGYGRIIDPALSMNISSVADVRLSLRDYLPAQLERLQPDAWVLQGQTTEARLESLRRTAQFSSAFKVAEVDAYLPALPEGHVLRASVPGDIQVALQRFVGLADRLVVPTEALAEVLRGSNQDIRVLPDRLHPARWGALECRRTPGGRPRVGWVDELSDPDVRALMMDVVEALAGEVDWVCLGNCSEQMRPYVHELHDPVPFDQYPQKLASLHLDLALAPLGHGLFDACKSNVPLLQFAACGYPVVCSDVQPYQGLPVTRVNNIARDWLNAIRMHLADLDATGRQGDVLRQAVLSQWMLDERYVEQWLKAWLPD
;
A
#
# COMPACT_ATOMS: atom_id res chain seq x y z
N MET A 1 22.02 -54.70 -3.91
CA MET A 1 20.99 -54.66 -4.98
C MET A 1 19.97 -55.79 -4.79
N ALA A 2 19.25 -55.79 -3.66
CA ALA A 2 18.13 -56.68 -3.42
C ALA A 2 17.08 -55.84 -2.68
N ASN A 3 15.84 -55.83 -3.16
CA ASN A 3 14.72 -54.94 -2.79
C ASN A 3 14.64 -53.58 -3.51
N GLN A 4 14.69 -53.58 -4.85
CA GLN A 4 13.93 -52.58 -5.61
C GLN A 4 12.74 -53.30 -6.25
N SER A 5 11.53 -53.02 -5.75
CA SER A 5 10.30 -53.37 -6.45
C SER A 5 10.19 -52.45 -7.67
N PHE A 6 10.21 -53.01 -8.87
CA PHE A 6 9.91 -52.24 -10.07
C PHE A 6 8.42 -51.83 -10.02
N PRO A 7 8.08 -50.58 -10.35
CA PRO A 7 6.68 -50.15 -10.41
C PRO A 7 5.90 -51.02 -11.42
N PRO A 8 4.62 -51.32 -11.16
CA PRO A 8 3.78 -52.07 -12.09
C PRO A 8 3.76 -51.42 -13.49
N LEU A 9 3.77 -52.23 -14.54
CA LEU A 9 3.81 -51.79 -15.95
C LEU A 9 2.68 -50.82 -16.36
N PHE A 10 1.60 -50.74 -15.58
CA PHE A 10 0.40 -49.98 -15.90
C PHE A 10 0.03 -48.94 -14.82
N VAL A 11 1.01 -48.47 -14.02
CA VAL A 11 0.76 -47.36 -13.09
C VAL A 11 0.51 -46.08 -13.88
N ALA A 12 -0.57 -45.38 -13.54
CA ALA A 12 -0.86 -44.08 -14.12
C ALA A 12 0.28 -43.10 -13.78
N PRO A 13 0.82 -42.36 -14.76
CA PRO A 13 1.93 -41.45 -14.51
C PRO A 13 1.50 -40.35 -13.51
N THR A 14 2.39 -40.04 -12.57
CA THR A 14 2.14 -39.08 -11.48
C THR A 14 1.97 -37.65 -12.02
N ARG A 15 1.58 -36.70 -11.15
CA ARG A 15 1.47 -35.30 -11.55
C ARG A 15 2.87 -34.73 -11.81
N PRO A 16 3.09 -33.98 -12.92
CA PRO A 16 4.41 -33.43 -13.20
C PRO A 16 4.73 -32.27 -12.24
N TYR A 17 6.00 -32.10 -11.89
CA TYR A 17 6.50 -30.93 -11.16
C TYR A 17 7.02 -29.87 -12.11
N TYR A 18 6.60 -28.62 -11.93
CA TYR A 18 7.20 -27.47 -12.61
C TYR A 18 7.93 -26.64 -11.56
N LEU A 19 9.24 -26.53 -11.69
CA LEU A 19 10.07 -25.80 -10.74
C LEU A 19 10.50 -24.48 -11.36
N LEU A 20 10.16 -23.37 -10.69
CA LEU A 20 10.58 -22.04 -11.11
C LEU A 20 11.87 -21.66 -10.39
N ALA A 21 12.90 -21.37 -11.15
CA ALA A 21 14.14 -20.78 -10.63
C ALA A 21 14.82 -19.99 -11.75
N PRO A 22 15.72 -19.05 -11.42
CA PRO A 22 16.61 -18.44 -12.40
C PRO A 22 17.52 -19.47 -13.10
N ASP A 23 18.19 -19.04 -14.17
CA ASP A 23 19.22 -19.82 -14.87
C ASP A 23 20.24 -20.41 -13.91
N TYR A 24 20.70 -21.64 -14.21
CA TYR A 24 21.66 -22.33 -13.36
C TYR A 24 22.93 -21.49 -13.19
N ARG A 25 23.26 -21.14 -11.94
CA ARG A 25 24.51 -20.47 -11.58
C ARG A 25 25.20 -21.25 -10.48
N ARG A 26 26.48 -21.55 -10.69
CA ARG A 26 27.29 -22.33 -9.74
C ARG A 26 27.57 -21.58 -8.43
N ASN A 27 27.55 -20.25 -8.43
CA ASN A 27 27.83 -19.41 -7.26
C ASN A 27 26.59 -19.05 -6.42
N SER A 28 25.40 -19.57 -6.75
CA SER A 28 24.17 -19.35 -5.97
C SER A 28 23.63 -20.65 -5.38
N ALA A 29 23.67 -20.76 -4.04
CA ALA A 29 23.21 -21.93 -3.32
C ALA A 29 21.71 -22.20 -3.53
N GLY A 30 20.86 -21.17 -3.45
CA GLY A 30 19.41 -21.32 -3.66
C GLY A 30 19.06 -21.79 -5.07
N ILE A 31 19.71 -21.24 -6.10
CA ILE A 31 19.53 -21.69 -7.49
C ILE A 31 20.00 -23.15 -7.64
N ARG A 32 21.15 -23.51 -7.07
CA ARG A 32 21.65 -24.90 -7.09
C ARG A 32 20.65 -25.85 -6.45
N VAL A 33 20.07 -25.49 -5.30
CA VAL A 33 19.06 -26.31 -4.60
C VAL A 33 17.82 -26.54 -5.48
N MET A 34 17.29 -25.52 -6.15
CA MET A 34 16.13 -25.71 -7.03
C MET A 34 16.41 -26.61 -8.23
N HIS A 35 17.54 -26.40 -8.91
CA HIS A 35 17.94 -27.24 -10.05
C HIS A 35 18.27 -28.67 -9.60
N MET A 36 18.88 -28.82 -8.42
CA MET A 36 19.17 -30.13 -7.83
C MET A 36 17.89 -30.84 -7.40
N LEU A 37 16.87 -30.13 -6.90
CA LEU A 37 15.56 -30.70 -6.62
C LEU A 37 14.92 -31.30 -7.87
N CYS A 38 14.91 -30.56 -8.99
CA CYS A 38 14.43 -31.09 -10.26
C CYS A 38 15.19 -32.36 -10.68
N HIS A 39 16.53 -32.32 -10.60
CA HIS A 39 17.37 -33.47 -10.91
C HIS A 39 17.03 -34.71 -10.07
N LEU A 40 16.86 -34.51 -8.77
CA LEU A 40 16.63 -35.59 -7.82
C LEU A 40 15.21 -36.14 -7.91
N LEU A 41 14.20 -35.29 -8.12
CA LEU A 41 12.83 -35.71 -8.43
C LEU A 41 12.80 -36.62 -9.67
N ASN A 42 13.50 -36.23 -10.74
CA ASN A 42 13.63 -37.05 -11.94
C ASN A 42 14.37 -38.38 -11.68
N ARG A 43 15.42 -38.38 -10.85
CA ARG A 43 16.12 -39.62 -10.46
C ARG A 43 15.27 -40.54 -9.58
N CYS A 44 14.33 -39.99 -8.84
CA CYS A 44 13.32 -40.71 -8.07
C CYS A 44 12.11 -41.16 -8.93
N GLY A 45 12.17 -40.96 -10.25
CA GLY A 45 11.13 -41.41 -11.19
C GLY A 45 9.88 -40.52 -11.24
N GLN A 46 9.98 -39.27 -10.74
CA GLN A 46 8.95 -38.25 -10.97
C GLN A 46 9.22 -37.51 -12.29
N ASP A 47 8.18 -36.93 -12.89
CA ASP A 47 8.33 -36.08 -14.07
C ASP A 47 8.51 -34.63 -13.61
N ALA A 48 9.74 -34.12 -13.55
CA ALA A 48 10.06 -32.77 -13.09
C ALA A 48 10.75 -31.93 -14.16
N TYR A 49 10.31 -30.69 -14.32
CA TYR A 49 10.76 -29.77 -15.37
C TYR A 49 11.11 -28.40 -14.79
N MET A 50 12.10 -27.75 -15.38
CA MET A 50 12.58 -26.44 -14.98
C MET A 50 11.97 -25.33 -15.87
N PHE A 51 11.67 -24.16 -15.25
CA PHE A 51 11.26 -22.91 -15.93
C PHE A 51 12.36 -21.80 -16.03
N PRO A 52 13.65 -22.08 -16.30
CA PRO A 52 14.66 -21.09 -16.72
C PRO A 52 14.99 -21.21 -18.22
N ALA A 53 15.91 -20.37 -18.72
CA ALA A 53 16.47 -20.48 -20.06
C ALA A 53 17.69 -21.43 -20.14
N GLN A 54 18.45 -21.57 -19.04
CA GLN A 54 19.63 -22.45 -18.95
C GLN A 54 19.62 -23.32 -17.69
N THR A 55 19.86 -24.62 -17.86
CA THR A 55 19.95 -25.59 -16.75
C THR A 55 21.36 -26.17 -16.64
N ASN A 56 21.63 -26.88 -15.54
CA ASN A 56 22.94 -27.54 -15.38
C ASN A 56 23.07 -28.67 -16.41
N PRO A 57 24.05 -28.63 -17.33
CA PRO A 57 24.20 -29.64 -18.38
C PRO A 57 24.59 -31.03 -17.86
N LEU A 58 25.07 -31.13 -16.62
CA LEU A 58 25.46 -32.39 -15.98
C LEU A 58 24.30 -33.06 -15.22
N TRP A 59 23.20 -32.33 -14.99
CA TRP A 59 22.05 -32.82 -14.23
C TRP A 59 20.84 -33.03 -15.14
N HIS A 60 20.07 -34.09 -14.86
CA HIS A 60 18.81 -34.38 -15.55
C HIS A 60 17.72 -33.36 -15.16
N THR A 61 17.78 -32.19 -15.79
CA THR A 61 16.96 -31.00 -15.50
C THR A 61 16.32 -30.50 -16.81
N PRO A 62 15.35 -31.26 -17.36
CA PRO A 62 14.73 -30.92 -18.64
C PRO A 62 13.94 -29.61 -18.52
N LEU A 63 13.97 -28.82 -19.60
CA LEU A 63 13.21 -27.57 -19.69
C LEU A 63 11.74 -27.86 -19.96
N LEU A 64 10.86 -27.09 -19.32
CA LEU A 64 9.43 -27.11 -19.61
C LEU A 64 9.16 -26.33 -20.91
N THR A 65 8.63 -27.00 -21.92
CA THR A 65 8.22 -26.37 -23.19
C THR A 65 6.70 -26.20 -23.27
N GLY A 66 6.23 -25.26 -24.10
CA GLY A 66 4.80 -25.08 -24.35
C GLY A 66 4.11 -26.36 -24.87
N ASP A 67 4.79 -27.11 -25.73
CA ASP A 67 4.30 -28.41 -26.23
C ASP A 67 4.14 -29.43 -25.09
N LEU A 68 5.09 -29.49 -24.16
CA LEU A 68 5.00 -30.37 -22.98
C LEU A 68 3.85 -29.98 -22.06
N GLN A 69 3.66 -28.68 -21.83
CA GLN A 69 2.52 -28.17 -21.05
C GLN A 69 1.19 -28.54 -21.71
N GLN A 70 1.10 -28.41 -23.04
CA GLN A 70 -0.08 -28.79 -23.81
C GLN A 70 -0.33 -30.30 -23.76
N GLN A 71 0.72 -31.12 -23.87
CA GLN A 71 0.64 -32.57 -23.74
C GLN A 71 0.16 -33.00 -22.36
N HIS A 72 0.71 -32.41 -21.28
CA HIS A 72 0.25 -32.66 -19.92
C HIS A 72 -1.22 -32.26 -19.73
N ALA A 73 -1.63 -31.11 -20.28
CA ALA A 73 -3.02 -30.66 -20.23
C ALA A 73 -3.96 -31.60 -20.98
N GLN A 74 -3.60 -32.05 -22.19
CA GLN A 74 -4.38 -33.02 -22.98
C GLN A 74 -4.48 -34.38 -22.31
N ALA A 75 -3.43 -34.79 -21.58
CA ALA A 75 -3.40 -36.01 -20.78
C ALA A 75 -4.11 -35.86 -19.42
N GLY A 76 -4.68 -34.68 -19.10
CA GLY A 76 -5.32 -34.40 -17.81
C GLY A 76 -4.35 -34.36 -16.62
N ARG A 77 -3.05 -34.30 -16.86
CA ARG A 77 -2.00 -34.30 -15.84
C ARG A 77 -1.74 -32.87 -15.34
N ARG A 78 -2.45 -32.47 -14.29
CA ARG A 78 -2.32 -31.14 -13.66
C ARG A 78 -0.99 -31.05 -12.88
N PRO A 79 -0.16 -30.01 -13.10
CA PRO A 79 1.15 -29.92 -12.48
C PRO A 79 1.08 -29.56 -10.99
N ILE A 80 2.17 -29.85 -10.28
CA ILE A 80 2.52 -29.27 -8.99
C ILE A 80 3.61 -28.24 -9.27
N VAL A 81 3.41 -26.99 -8.87
CA VAL A 81 4.36 -25.93 -9.16
C VAL A 81 5.13 -25.56 -7.91
N VAL A 82 6.46 -25.59 -7.98
CA VAL A 82 7.34 -25.30 -6.86
C VAL A 82 8.01 -23.94 -7.09
N TYR A 83 7.75 -23.01 -6.18
CA TYR A 83 8.33 -21.67 -6.19
C TYR A 83 9.24 -21.45 -4.97
N PRO A 84 10.43 -20.87 -5.13
CA PRO A 84 11.17 -20.32 -3.99
C PRO A 84 10.48 -19.05 -3.46
N GLU A 85 10.81 -18.65 -2.24
CA GLU A 85 10.23 -17.51 -1.54
C GLU A 85 10.36 -16.18 -2.29
N VAL A 86 11.39 -16.05 -3.13
CA VAL A 86 11.67 -14.84 -3.93
C VAL A 86 10.69 -14.62 -5.09
N VAL A 87 9.81 -15.58 -5.37
CA VAL A 87 8.79 -15.49 -6.43
C VAL A 87 7.49 -14.94 -5.86
N ARG A 88 7.01 -13.84 -6.43
CA ARG A 88 5.74 -13.19 -6.06
C ARG A 88 4.52 -13.90 -6.63
N GLY A 89 3.49 -14.04 -5.80
CA GLY A 89 2.20 -14.62 -6.12
C GLY A 89 2.32 -16.02 -6.73
N ASN A 90 1.30 -16.42 -7.47
CA ASN A 90 1.26 -17.68 -8.20
C ASN A 90 1.27 -17.38 -9.72
N PRO A 91 2.42 -17.04 -10.30
CA PRO A 91 2.51 -16.52 -11.67
C PRO A 91 2.06 -17.53 -12.73
N ALA A 92 2.21 -18.84 -12.47
CA ALA A 92 1.69 -19.89 -13.36
C ALA A 92 0.20 -20.20 -13.16
N ASN A 93 -0.50 -19.46 -12.29
CA ASN A 93 -1.91 -19.67 -11.92
C ASN A 93 -2.23 -21.15 -11.61
N ALA A 94 -1.34 -21.80 -10.88
CA ALA A 94 -1.39 -23.23 -10.61
C ALA A 94 -2.28 -23.57 -9.41
N GLN A 95 -2.95 -24.72 -9.44
CA GLN A 95 -3.85 -25.12 -8.35
C GLN A 95 -3.14 -25.82 -7.18
N SER A 96 -1.96 -26.39 -7.42
CA SER A 96 -1.14 -27.01 -6.37
C SER A 96 0.22 -26.33 -6.40
N VAL A 97 0.43 -25.46 -5.42
CA VAL A 97 1.64 -24.66 -5.29
C VAL A 97 2.41 -25.13 -4.07
N VAL A 98 3.71 -25.29 -4.22
CA VAL A 98 4.65 -25.58 -3.14
C VAL A 98 5.58 -24.38 -3.00
N ARG A 99 5.63 -23.79 -1.81
CA ARG A 99 6.58 -22.72 -1.48
C ARG A 99 7.76 -23.34 -0.78
N TYR A 100 8.91 -23.33 -1.44
CA TYR A 100 10.13 -23.87 -0.87
C TYR A 100 11.00 -22.72 -0.34
N LEU A 101 10.97 -22.49 0.98
CA LEU A 101 11.65 -21.38 1.63
C LEU A 101 13.15 -21.67 1.75
N LEU A 102 13.94 -21.00 0.93
CA LEU A 102 15.41 -21.12 0.88
C LEU A 102 16.11 -20.00 1.65
N ASN A 103 15.38 -18.96 2.03
CA ASN A 103 15.81 -17.83 2.87
C ASN A 103 14.60 -17.20 3.58
N VAL A 104 14.86 -16.19 4.42
CA VAL A 104 13.83 -15.40 5.10
C VAL A 104 12.93 -14.72 4.04
N PRO A 105 11.61 -14.98 4.03
CA PRO A 105 10.68 -14.36 3.09
C PRO A 105 10.80 -12.84 3.07
N GLY A 106 10.78 -12.23 1.88
CA GLY A 106 10.95 -10.78 1.69
C GLY A 106 12.38 -10.25 1.76
N LEU A 107 13.35 -10.97 2.37
CA LEU A 107 14.74 -10.51 2.50
C LEU A 107 15.41 -10.27 1.15
N LEU A 108 15.10 -11.11 0.15
CA LEU A 108 15.69 -11.08 -1.18
C LEU A 108 14.66 -10.69 -2.27
N GLY A 109 13.59 -10.01 -1.88
CA GLY A 109 12.39 -9.82 -2.69
C GLY A 109 11.40 -10.99 -2.54
N GLY A 110 10.40 -11.05 -3.41
CA GLY A 110 9.30 -12.02 -3.30
C GLY A 110 8.21 -11.59 -2.32
N ASP A 111 7.33 -12.54 -1.98
CA ASP A 111 6.28 -12.32 -0.99
C ASP A 111 6.81 -12.59 0.42
N THR A 112 6.27 -11.88 1.41
CA THR A 112 6.54 -12.16 2.84
C THR A 112 5.60 -13.21 3.42
N GLU A 113 4.46 -13.43 2.77
CA GLU A 113 3.41 -14.37 3.17
C GLU A 113 2.88 -15.10 1.94
N PHE A 114 2.47 -16.36 2.13
CA PHE A 114 2.00 -17.23 1.05
C PHE A 114 0.55 -17.63 1.28
N ALA A 115 -0.18 -17.92 0.19
CA ALA A 115 -1.57 -18.36 0.27
C ALA A 115 -1.70 -19.63 1.12
N SER A 116 -2.78 -19.78 1.88
CA SER A 116 -3.00 -20.98 2.71
C SER A 116 -3.18 -22.26 1.89
N THR A 117 -3.46 -22.13 0.59
CA THR A 117 -3.48 -23.22 -0.38
C THR A 117 -2.08 -23.70 -0.78
N ASP A 118 -1.05 -22.91 -0.51
CA ASP A 118 0.33 -23.24 -0.84
C ASP A 118 0.89 -24.17 0.24
N MET A 119 1.46 -25.30 -0.18
CA MET A 119 2.17 -26.20 0.72
C MET A 119 3.57 -25.63 0.99
N ILE A 120 3.87 -25.31 2.24
CA ILE A 120 5.16 -24.74 2.61
C ILE A 120 6.13 -25.87 2.93
N PHE A 121 7.31 -25.85 2.29
CA PHE A 121 8.49 -26.59 2.71
C PHE A 121 9.60 -25.60 3.03
N ALA A 122 10.39 -25.87 4.05
CA ALA A 122 11.52 -25.01 4.41
C ALA A 122 12.85 -25.75 4.28
N TYR A 123 13.88 -25.01 3.88
CA TYR A 123 15.24 -25.53 3.77
C TYR A 123 15.87 -25.85 5.13
N THR A 124 15.49 -25.12 6.18
CA THR A 124 15.96 -25.28 7.57
C THR A 124 14.83 -24.98 8.54
N GLN A 125 14.91 -25.54 9.75
CA GLN A 125 13.92 -25.40 10.81
C GLN A 125 13.57 -23.95 11.14
N ASN A 126 14.55 -23.03 11.12
CA ASN A 126 14.32 -21.62 11.47
C ASN A 126 13.60 -20.81 10.37
N LEU A 127 13.44 -21.38 9.18
CA LEU A 127 12.63 -20.80 8.10
C LEU A 127 11.21 -21.38 8.06
N LEU A 128 10.94 -22.43 8.84
CA LEU A 128 9.63 -23.05 8.86
C LEU A 128 8.67 -22.14 9.67
N PRO A 129 7.52 -21.72 9.10
CA PRO A 129 6.55 -20.91 9.81
C PRO A 129 6.06 -21.58 11.10
N GLU A 130 5.70 -20.77 12.10
CA GLU A 130 5.21 -21.27 13.38
C GLU A 130 3.92 -22.08 13.19
N GLY A 131 3.89 -23.31 13.71
CA GLY A 131 2.75 -24.24 13.56
C GLY A 131 2.85 -25.22 12.38
N GLU A 132 3.79 -25.05 11.45
CA GLU A 132 4.05 -26.01 10.38
C GLU A 132 4.74 -27.29 10.89
N SER A 133 4.41 -28.42 10.27
CA SER A 133 4.97 -29.72 10.71
C SER A 133 6.47 -29.80 10.44
N PRO A 134 7.30 -30.31 11.38
CA PRO A 134 8.72 -30.59 11.12
C PRO A 134 8.97 -31.57 9.96
N GLU A 135 7.95 -32.29 9.51
CA GLU A 135 7.99 -33.13 8.30
C GLU A 135 8.05 -32.31 6.99
N HIS A 136 7.76 -31.01 7.05
CA HIS A 136 7.88 -30.08 5.93
C HIS A 136 9.30 -29.47 5.81
N LEU A 137 10.27 -30.08 6.50
CA LEU A 137 11.68 -29.76 6.34
C LEU A 137 12.29 -30.57 5.22
N LEU A 138 12.84 -29.86 4.24
CA LEU A 138 13.63 -30.42 3.17
C LEU A 138 15.00 -29.76 3.20
N PHE A 139 15.90 -30.25 4.05
CA PHE A 139 17.26 -29.73 4.06
C PHE A 139 18.05 -30.37 2.92
N MET A 140 18.33 -29.59 1.87
CA MET A 140 19.03 -30.10 0.70
C MET A 140 20.53 -29.73 0.73
N PRO A 141 21.45 -30.64 1.10
CA PRO A 141 22.87 -30.33 1.27
C PRO A 141 23.52 -29.97 -0.08
N PRO A 142 23.84 -28.69 -0.35
CA PRO A 142 24.25 -28.26 -1.68
C PRO A 142 25.75 -28.43 -1.90
N ILE A 143 26.55 -28.55 -0.82
CA ILE A 143 28.01 -28.61 -0.84
C ILE A 143 28.49 -30.03 -1.15
N ASP A 144 29.39 -30.12 -2.13
CA ASP A 144 30.08 -31.34 -2.49
C ASP A 144 31.25 -31.60 -1.53
N THR A 145 31.05 -32.51 -0.58
CA THR A 145 32.05 -32.86 0.43
C THR A 145 33.22 -33.66 -0.12
N SER A 146 33.16 -34.15 -1.36
CA SER A 146 34.35 -34.71 -2.02
C SER A 146 35.39 -33.62 -2.35
N ILE A 147 34.92 -32.38 -2.52
CA ILE A 147 35.76 -31.21 -2.79
C ILE A 147 36.00 -30.40 -1.52
N PHE A 148 34.93 -30.01 -0.83
CA PHE A 148 34.98 -29.20 0.39
C PHE A 148 35.04 -30.09 1.63
N ASN A 149 36.26 -30.41 2.04
CA ASN A 149 36.57 -31.17 3.24
C ASN A 149 37.95 -30.78 3.79
N ASN A 150 38.24 -31.15 5.03
CA ASN A 150 39.54 -30.94 5.67
C ASN A 150 40.35 -32.26 5.83
N LEU A 151 40.17 -33.22 4.92
CA LEU A 151 40.88 -34.50 5.01
C LEU A 151 42.36 -34.31 4.62
N ASP A 152 43.27 -34.84 5.46
CA ASP A 152 44.73 -34.82 5.25
C ASP A 152 45.32 -33.44 4.91
N ASN A 153 44.76 -32.36 5.48
CA ASN A 153 45.18 -31.01 5.15
C ASN A 153 46.61 -30.69 5.65
N PRO A 154 47.59 -30.45 4.76
CA PRO A 154 48.98 -30.18 5.15
C PRO A 154 49.18 -28.81 5.81
N TYR A 155 48.19 -27.92 5.75
CA TYR A 155 48.28 -26.57 6.29
C TYR A 155 47.71 -26.41 7.70
N ASP A 156 47.07 -27.42 8.30
CA ASP A 156 46.36 -27.27 9.59
C ASP A 156 47.22 -26.73 10.74
N ARG A 157 48.54 -26.95 10.70
CA ARG A 157 49.50 -26.44 11.70
C ARG A 157 50.10 -25.08 11.36
N GLN A 158 49.80 -24.53 10.19
CA GLN A 158 50.47 -23.36 9.60
C GLN A 158 49.58 -22.58 8.60
N ARG A 159 48.27 -22.49 8.86
CA ARG A 159 47.35 -21.66 8.07
C ARG A 159 47.81 -20.21 8.06
N LYS A 160 47.66 -19.51 6.93
CA LYS A 160 48.11 -18.12 6.76
C LYS A 160 47.14 -17.33 5.89
N GLY A 161 46.90 -16.08 6.30
CA GLY A 161 46.11 -15.13 5.53
C GLY A 161 44.61 -15.23 5.83
N TRP A 162 43.94 -14.11 5.64
CA TRP A 162 42.51 -13.95 5.90
C TRP A 162 41.78 -13.78 4.58
N LEU A 163 40.55 -14.29 4.52
CA LEU A 163 39.71 -14.19 3.34
C LEU A 163 38.56 -13.23 3.63
N LEU A 164 38.11 -12.50 2.62
CA LEU A 164 36.95 -11.62 2.73
C LEU A 164 35.98 -11.94 1.61
N TYR A 165 34.76 -12.36 1.97
CA TYR A 165 33.67 -12.57 1.04
C TYR A 165 32.58 -11.52 1.27
N PRO A 166 32.57 -10.41 0.48
CA PRO A 166 31.55 -9.37 0.60
C PRO A 166 30.15 -9.87 0.22
N GLY A 167 30.06 -10.87 -0.68
CA GLY A 167 28.80 -11.43 -1.13
C GLY A 167 27.88 -10.37 -1.74
N ARG A 168 26.65 -10.25 -1.22
CA ARG A 168 25.67 -9.24 -1.65
C ARG A 168 25.89 -7.86 -1.03
N HIS A 169 26.70 -7.78 0.04
CA HIS A 169 27.08 -6.53 0.68
C HIS A 169 28.38 -6.02 0.07
N VAL A 170 28.33 -5.57 -1.18
CA VAL A 170 29.53 -5.15 -1.93
C VAL A 170 30.16 -3.89 -1.29
N ASP A 171 29.35 -3.02 -0.68
CA ASP A 171 29.82 -1.83 0.04
C ASP A 171 30.59 -2.16 1.33
N ALA A 172 30.52 -3.40 1.83
CA ALA A 172 31.35 -3.87 2.94
C ALA A 172 32.86 -3.67 2.70
N LEU A 173 33.31 -3.71 1.44
CA LEU A 173 34.70 -3.46 1.08
C LEU A 173 35.12 -1.99 1.34
N LYS A 174 34.17 -1.05 1.27
CA LYS A 174 34.37 0.37 1.57
C LYS A 174 34.17 0.68 3.05
N GLU A 175 33.20 0.02 3.70
CA GLU A 175 32.90 0.17 5.13
C GLU A 175 34.01 -0.41 6.01
N HIS A 176 34.67 -1.47 5.54
CA HIS A 176 35.78 -2.13 6.23
C HIS A 176 37.06 -2.08 5.38
N PRO A 177 37.62 -0.88 5.09
CA PRO A 177 38.75 -0.72 4.18
C PRO A 177 40.02 -1.36 4.74
N GLU A 178 40.18 -1.36 6.06
CA GLU A 178 41.30 -2.04 6.74
C GLU A 178 41.19 -3.56 6.63
N LEU A 179 39.99 -4.12 6.69
CA LEU A 179 39.76 -5.55 6.51
C LEU A 179 39.99 -5.95 5.06
N ALA A 180 39.50 -5.16 4.10
CA ALA A 180 39.71 -5.39 2.67
C ALA A 180 41.19 -5.29 2.27
N ALA A 181 41.97 -4.41 2.90
CA ALA A 181 43.40 -4.29 2.64
C ALA A 181 44.23 -5.48 3.18
N ASN A 182 43.76 -6.12 4.25
CA ASN A 182 44.47 -7.21 4.94
C ASN A 182 43.98 -8.61 4.53
N CYS A 183 42.85 -8.70 3.83
CA CYS A 183 42.25 -9.95 3.39
C CYS A 183 42.42 -10.19 1.88
N THR A 184 42.49 -11.45 1.49
CA THR A 184 42.30 -11.86 0.09
C THR A 184 40.81 -11.90 -0.21
N VAL A 185 40.35 -11.06 -1.14
CA VAL A 185 38.92 -10.92 -1.47
C VAL A 185 38.46 -12.06 -2.37
N ILE A 186 37.45 -12.81 -1.92
CA ILE A 186 36.72 -13.80 -2.71
C ILE A 186 35.61 -13.06 -3.46
N THR A 187 35.51 -13.28 -4.76
CA THR A 187 34.48 -12.66 -5.62
C THR A 187 33.56 -13.73 -6.19
N GLY A 188 32.47 -13.32 -6.86
CA GLY A 188 31.55 -14.26 -7.50
C GLY A 188 32.18 -15.13 -8.60
N GLU A 189 33.39 -14.77 -9.07
CA GLU A 189 34.10 -15.43 -10.15
C GLU A 189 35.52 -15.89 -9.81
N TRP A 190 35.99 -15.60 -8.59
CA TRP A 190 37.32 -15.97 -8.14
C TRP A 190 37.31 -16.43 -6.68
N PRO A 191 37.92 -17.59 -6.34
CA PRO A 191 38.53 -18.58 -7.24
C PRO A 191 37.59 -19.20 -8.28
N ALA A 192 38.15 -19.65 -9.41
CA ALA A 192 37.38 -20.04 -10.59
C ALA A 192 36.74 -21.43 -10.44
N THR A 193 37.40 -22.35 -9.73
CA THR A 193 36.93 -23.73 -9.53
C THR A 193 36.64 -24.04 -8.06
N PRO A 194 35.77 -25.03 -7.75
CA PRO A 194 35.48 -25.35 -6.36
C PRO A 194 36.69 -26.00 -5.69
N GLU A 195 37.55 -26.69 -6.44
CA GLU A 195 38.82 -27.22 -5.92
C GLU A 195 39.78 -26.10 -5.53
N GLU A 196 39.89 -25.04 -6.34
CA GLU A 196 40.71 -23.86 -5.99
C GLU A 196 40.15 -23.13 -4.76
N MET A 197 38.82 -23.02 -4.65
CA MET A 197 38.18 -22.43 -3.49
C MET A 197 38.36 -23.26 -2.22
N ALA A 198 38.23 -24.59 -2.30
CA ALA A 198 38.50 -25.49 -1.18
C ALA A 198 39.97 -25.43 -0.73
N GLU A 199 40.93 -25.39 -1.67
CA GLU A 199 42.34 -25.21 -1.36
C GLU A 199 42.62 -23.85 -0.70
N LEU A 200 41.94 -22.79 -1.17
CA LEU A 200 42.01 -21.45 -0.58
C LEU A 200 41.52 -21.46 0.87
N PHE A 201 40.42 -22.15 1.17
CA PHE A 201 39.93 -22.30 2.54
C PHE A 201 40.89 -23.13 3.40
N ARG A 202 41.40 -24.26 2.90
CA ARG A 202 42.31 -25.14 3.64
C ARG A 202 43.60 -24.46 4.12
N ARG A 203 44.11 -23.48 3.36
CA ARG A 203 45.33 -22.76 3.72
C ARG A 203 45.11 -21.50 4.55
N SER A 204 43.88 -21.00 4.66
CA SER A 204 43.58 -19.71 5.28
C SER A 204 43.18 -19.85 6.74
N GLU A 205 43.42 -18.79 7.53
CA GLU A 205 43.17 -18.78 8.98
C GLU A 205 41.70 -18.54 9.31
N ARG A 206 41.00 -17.73 8.50
CA ARG A 206 39.58 -17.40 8.66
C ARG A 206 39.01 -16.79 7.38
N VAL A 207 37.70 -16.82 7.23
CA VAL A 207 36.95 -16.06 6.22
C VAL A 207 35.98 -15.09 6.89
N TYR A 208 35.94 -13.85 6.43
CA TYR A 208 34.96 -12.86 6.83
C TYR A 208 33.81 -12.83 5.83
N CYS A 209 32.59 -12.89 6.33
CA CYS A 209 31.35 -12.83 5.56
C CYS A 209 30.44 -11.74 6.15
N PHE A 210 29.56 -11.19 5.31
CA PHE A 210 28.55 -10.23 5.76
C PHE A 210 27.12 -10.78 5.67
N ALA A 211 26.99 -12.07 5.37
CA ALA A 211 25.73 -12.78 5.36
C ALA A 211 25.94 -14.24 5.76
N SER A 212 24.89 -14.87 6.29
CA SER A 212 24.88 -16.31 6.55
C SER A 212 24.76 -17.07 5.23
N THR A 213 25.90 -17.28 4.55
CA THR A 213 25.95 -17.84 3.19
C THR A 213 26.57 -19.24 3.15
N ALA A 214 26.32 -19.98 2.06
CA ALA A 214 26.93 -21.29 1.83
C ALA A 214 28.47 -21.27 1.85
N ILE A 215 29.10 -20.15 1.49
CA ILE A 215 30.56 -19.99 1.54
C ILE A 215 31.10 -20.12 2.96
N ALA A 216 30.37 -19.65 3.97
CA ALA A 216 30.77 -19.82 5.36
C ALA A 216 30.84 -21.32 5.71
N LEU A 217 29.84 -22.10 5.28
CA LEU A 217 29.81 -23.54 5.53
C LEU A 217 30.84 -24.32 4.70
N GLU A 218 31.08 -23.94 3.44
CA GLU A 218 32.16 -24.48 2.59
C GLU A 218 33.54 -24.27 3.23
N ALA A 219 33.79 -23.08 3.78
CA ALA A 219 35.02 -22.77 4.50
C ALA A 219 35.18 -23.61 5.77
N ILE A 220 34.12 -23.72 6.58
CA ILE A 220 34.10 -24.50 7.82
C ILE A 220 34.40 -25.97 7.54
N LEU A 221 33.79 -26.56 6.51
CA LEU A 221 34.05 -27.94 6.10
C LEU A 221 35.51 -28.18 5.64
N CYS A 222 36.18 -27.13 5.14
CA CYS A 222 37.61 -27.10 4.83
C CYS A 222 38.51 -26.74 6.03
N GLY A 223 37.95 -26.66 7.24
CA GLY A 223 38.67 -26.36 8.47
C GLY A 223 39.01 -24.88 8.69
N CYS A 224 38.41 -23.99 7.91
CA CYS A 224 38.56 -22.53 8.03
C CYS A 224 37.35 -21.93 8.75
N PRO A 225 37.50 -21.33 9.95
CA PRO A 225 36.37 -20.70 10.65
C PRO A 225 35.84 -19.50 9.86
N ALA A 226 34.53 -19.24 9.97
CA ALA A 226 33.88 -18.11 9.34
C ALA A 226 33.46 -17.05 10.37
N VAL A 227 33.88 -15.81 10.17
CA VAL A 227 33.49 -14.64 10.96
C VAL A 227 32.38 -13.92 10.18
N VAL A 228 31.15 -13.97 10.68
CA VAL A 228 30.00 -13.33 10.03
C VAL A 228 29.69 -12.02 10.74
N LEU A 229 30.02 -10.91 10.08
CA LEU A 229 29.82 -9.56 10.60
C LEU A 229 28.40 -9.06 10.30
N LYS A 230 27.88 -8.18 11.17
CA LYS A 230 26.57 -7.54 10.98
C LYS A 230 26.52 -6.78 9.65
N SER A 231 25.38 -6.87 8.97
CA SER A 231 25.11 -6.12 7.74
C SER A 231 23.61 -5.99 7.53
N PRO A 232 23.16 -5.22 6.52
CA PRO A 232 21.75 -5.21 6.12
C PRO A 232 21.16 -6.58 5.74
N PHE A 233 22.01 -7.58 5.48
CA PHE A 233 21.62 -8.94 5.09
C PHE A 233 21.85 -9.98 6.20
N PHE A 234 22.26 -9.54 7.40
CA PHE A 234 22.51 -10.42 8.54
C PHE A 234 22.29 -9.71 9.87
N ASP A 235 21.25 -10.13 10.57
CA ASP A 235 20.78 -9.60 11.85
C ASP A 235 21.44 -10.25 13.08
N GLY A 236 22.21 -11.32 12.88
CA GLY A 236 22.90 -12.08 13.94
C GLY A 236 22.42 -13.52 14.10
N VAL A 237 21.39 -13.96 13.38
CA VAL A 237 20.91 -15.35 13.41
C VAL A 237 21.33 -16.10 12.14
N PRO A 238 22.27 -17.06 12.19
CA PRO A 238 22.67 -17.81 11.01
C PRO A 238 21.56 -18.72 10.48
N LEU A 239 21.47 -18.79 9.16
CA LEU A 239 20.65 -19.76 8.44
C LEU A 239 21.18 -21.17 8.71
N GLY A 240 20.33 -22.06 9.22
CA GLY A 240 20.75 -23.40 9.64
C GLY A 240 21.22 -23.50 11.10
N ILE A 241 20.91 -22.52 11.95
CA ILE A 241 21.32 -22.53 13.38
C ILE A 241 20.80 -23.76 14.14
N GLU A 242 19.62 -24.25 13.81
CA GLU A 242 19.03 -25.42 14.47
C GLU A 242 19.75 -26.72 14.07
N GLU A 243 20.17 -26.83 12.81
CA GLU A 243 20.87 -27.98 12.29
C GLU A 243 22.34 -27.98 12.73
N PHE A 244 23.04 -26.87 12.55
CA PHE A 244 24.49 -26.77 12.72
C PHE A 244 24.92 -26.14 14.05
N GLY A 245 24.06 -25.36 14.71
CA GLY A 245 24.46 -24.48 15.82
C GLY A 245 25.32 -23.31 15.33
N THR A 246 26.13 -22.77 16.23
CA THR A 246 27.14 -21.73 15.91
C THR A 246 28.54 -22.32 15.69
N HIS A 247 28.65 -23.63 15.53
CA HIS A 247 29.92 -24.32 15.38
C HIS A 247 30.65 -23.89 14.09
N GLY A 248 31.92 -23.49 14.19
CA GLY A 248 32.67 -22.94 13.07
C GLY A 248 32.38 -21.48 12.74
N LEU A 249 31.42 -20.84 13.44
CA LEU A 249 31.01 -19.45 13.23
C LEU A 249 31.44 -18.54 14.39
N ALA A 250 31.91 -17.35 14.08
CA ALA A 250 32.09 -16.24 15.01
C ALA A 250 31.30 -15.02 14.53
N PHE A 251 30.74 -14.23 15.45
CA PHE A 251 29.96 -13.03 15.11
C PHE A 251 30.67 -11.72 15.46
N GLU A 252 31.90 -11.83 15.97
CA GLU A 252 32.78 -10.72 16.30
C GLU A 252 34.22 -11.09 15.92
N ASP A 253 34.99 -10.10 15.49
CA ASP A 253 36.42 -10.29 15.18
C ASP A 253 37.29 -10.18 16.43
N THR A 254 37.09 -11.08 17.38
CA THR A 254 37.91 -11.18 18.60
C THR A 254 38.66 -12.52 18.65
N PRO A 255 39.88 -12.56 19.22
CA PRO A 255 40.64 -13.80 19.35
C PRO A 255 39.86 -14.91 20.07
N ALA A 256 39.09 -14.56 21.09
CA ALA A 256 38.29 -15.52 21.86
C ALA A 256 37.11 -16.10 21.05
N ALA A 257 36.40 -15.26 20.27
CA ALA A 257 35.30 -15.70 19.43
C ALA A 257 35.78 -16.65 18.31
N ILE A 258 36.95 -16.36 17.73
CA ILE A 258 37.55 -17.18 16.68
C ILE A 258 38.06 -18.51 17.23
N GLU A 259 38.70 -18.51 18.41
CA GLU A 259 39.14 -19.75 19.07
C GLU A 259 37.93 -20.67 19.39
N HIS A 260 36.83 -20.08 19.84
CA HIS A 260 35.58 -20.80 20.08
C HIS A 260 34.99 -21.39 18.79
N ALA A 261 34.95 -20.61 17.70
CA ALA A 261 34.50 -21.07 16.39
C ALA A 261 35.35 -22.25 15.89
N MET A 262 36.67 -22.15 15.99
CA MET A 262 37.61 -23.20 15.59
C MET A 262 37.39 -24.51 16.35
N ALA A 263 37.12 -24.46 17.66
CA ALA A 263 36.85 -25.64 18.46
C ALA A 263 35.60 -26.42 17.98
N GLY A 264 34.62 -25.74 17.37
CA GLY A 264 33.38 -26.32 16.87
C GLY A 264 33.47 -26.96 15.48
N ILE A 265 34.53 -26.69 14.70
CA ILE A 265 34.65 -27.13 13.30
C ILE A 265 34.43 -28.64 13.08
N PRO A 266 35.02 -29.56 13.89
CA PRO A 266 34.84 -31.00 13.68
C PRO A 266 33.37 -31.45 13.75
N ILE A 267 32.57 -30.79 14.60
CA ILE A 267 31.15 -31.11 14.82
C ILE A 267 30.33 -30.85 13.55
N VAL A 268 30.70 -29.83 12.78
CA VAL A 268 29.97 -29.44 11.55
C VAL A 268 30.07 -30.54 10.49
N GLY A 269 31.24 -31.18 10.34
CA GLY A 269 31.40 -32.30 9.40
C GLY A 269 30.53 -33.50 9.74
N GLU A 270 30.44 -33.85 11.02
CA GLU A 270 29.57 -34.93 11.51
C GLU A 270 28.09 -34.63 11.26
N LYS A 271 27.65 -33.42 11.62
CA LYS A 271 26.27 -32.95 11.42
C LYS A 271 25.89 -32.89 9.94
N TYR A 272 26.77 -32.38 9.08
CA TYR A 272 26.52 -32.29 7.64
C TYR A 272 26.34 -33.68 7.01
N THR A 273 27.14 -34.66 7.44
CA THR A 273 27.00 -36.06 7.01
C THR A 273 25.68 -36.68 7.47
N ALA A 274 25.25 -36.39 8.70
CA ALA A 274 23.97 -36.86 9.22
C ALA A 274 22.77 -36.29 8.43
N LEU A 275 22.82 -35.01 8.04
CA LEU A 275 21.80 -34.37 7.22
C LEU A 275 21.76 -34.94 5.79
N GLN A 276 22.91 -35.24 5.19
CA GLN A 276 22.97 -35.94 3.88
C GLN A 276 22.26 -37.29 3.91
N ASN A 277 22.33 -38.02 5.03
CA ASN A 277 21.63 -39.29 5.18
C ASN A 277 20.12 -39.09 5.35
N ARG A 278 19.70 -38.06 6.11
CA ARG A 278 18.28 -37.76 6.39
C ARG A 278 17.56 -37.15 5.17
N PHE A 279 18.28 -36.47 4.29
CA PHE A 279 17.72 -35.84 3.10
C PHE A 279 16.87 -36.78 2.24
N TRP A 280 17.28 -38.05 2.07
CA TRP A 280 16.52 -38.99 1.23
C TRP A 280 15.15 -39.36 1.81
N GLU A 281 15.04 -39.39 3.13
CA GLU A 281 13.76 -39.58 3.83
C GLU A 281 12.88 -38.33 3.63
N GLN A 282 13.46 -37.13 3.83
CA GLN A 282 12.76 -35.86 3.62
C GLN A 282 12.28 -35.67 2.18
N LEU A 283 13.08 -36.07 1.18
CA LEU A 283 12.67 -36.03 -0.23
C LEU A 283 11.53 -37.02 -0.51
N GLY A 284 11.53 -38.18 0.16
CA GLY A 284 10.41 -39.13 0.11
C GLY A 284 9.12 -38.51 0.63
N THR A 285 9.18 -37.90 1.81
CA THR A 285 8.05 -37.17 2.41
C THR A 285 7.59 -36.01 1.55
N PHE A 286 8.51 -35.24 0.96
CA PHE A 286 8.20 -34.17 0.02
C PHE A 286 7.38 -34.70 -1.16
N ILE A 287 7.84 -35.76 -1.82
CA ILE A 287 7.14 -36.35 -2.97
C ILE A 287 5.76 -36.87 -2.56
N GLU A 288 5.67 -37.58 -1.44
CA GLU A 288 4.41 -38.15 -0.96
C GLU A 288 3.37 -37.06 -0.67
N LYS A 289 3.74 -36.04 0.12
CA LYS A 289 2.82 -34.96 0.51
C LYS A 289 2.41 -34.09 -0.67
N THR A 290 3.35 -33.71 -1.53
CA THR A 290 3.05 -32.84 -2.66
C THR A 290 2.24 -33.55 -3.75
N GLN A 291 2.46 -34.86 -3.99
CA GLN A 291 1.61 -35.65 -4.89
C GLN A 291 0.19 -35.87 -4.34
N ALA A 292 0.02 -35.86 -3.02
CA ALA A 292 -1.28 -35.96 -2.36
C ALA A 292 -2.09 -34.65 -2.37
N MET A 293 -1.53 -33.53 -2.85
CA MET A 293 -2.25 -32.26 -2.93
C MET A 293 -3.52 -32.38 -3.79
N PRO A 294 -4.63 -31.73 -3.39
CA PRO A 294 -5.89 -31.80 -4.12
C PRO A 294 -5.78 -31.21 -5.55
N SER A 295 -6.46 -31.84 -6.51
CA SER A 295 -6.67 -31.32 -7.87
C SER A 295 -8.15 -31.47 -8.26
N THR A 296 -8.94 -30.41 -8.22
CA THR A 296 -10.39 -30.48 -8.48
C THR A 296 -10.77 -30.06 -9.91
N THR A 297 -11.71 -30.81 -10.50
CA THR A 297 -12.48 -30.44 -11.69
C THR A 297 -13.65 -29.54 -11.30
N TRP A 298 -13.83 -28.42 -12.00
CA TRP A 298 -14.89 -27.46 -11.71
C TRP A 298 -16.28 -28.01 -12.13
N GLY A 299 -17.22 -28.06 -11.17
CA GLY A 299 -18.66 -28.24 -11.41
C GLY A 299 -19.29 -29.54 -10.86
N ALA A 300 -19.83 -29.49 -9.64
CA ALA A 300 -21.06 -30.15 -9.15
C ALA A 300 -21.03 -30.26 -7.60
N ASP A 301 -21.88 -29.45 -6.95
CA ASP A 301 -22.50 -29.56 -5.61
C ASP A 301 -21.80 -30.26 -4.42
N ASN A 302 -21.55 -29.46 -3.37
CA ASN A 302 -21.19 -29.75 -1.96
C ASN A 302 -22.26 -30.62 -1.21
N PRO A 303 -22.07 -31.16 0.04
CA PRO A 303 -21.15 -30.72 1.13
C PRO A 303 -20.51 -31.80 2.09
N THR A 304 -19.42 -31.39 2.79
CA THR A 304 -18.94 -31.67 4.20
C THR A 304 -18.59 -33.12 4.64
N VAL A 305 -17.54 -33.44 5.44
CA VAL A 305 -16.91 -32.89 6.68
C VAL A 305 -15.45 -33.44 6.75
N GLY A 306 -14.39 -32.76 7.20
CA GLY A 306 -14.32 -31.55 8.02
C GLY A 306 -13.00 -30.78 7.95
N GLU A 307 -13.18 -29.47 8.10
CA GLU A 307 -12.29 -28.44 8.64
C GLU A 307 -11.10 -27.95 7.78
N ALA A 308 -11.35 -27.87 6.47
CA ALA A 308 -11.13 -26.64 5.71
C ALA A 308 -11.34 -25.37 6.57
N GLU A 309 -10.34 -24.47 6.57
CA GLU A 309 -10.56 -23.08 7.02
C GLU A 309 -11.81 -22.55 6.32
N SER A 310 -12.78 -22.05 7.09
CA SER A 310 -13.97 -21.45 6.48
C SER A 310 -13.52 -20.31 5.57
N ALA A 311 -14.23 -20.04 4.47
CA ALA A 311 -13.94 -18.86 3.64
C ALA A 311 -13.93 -17.55 4.46
N GLU A 312 -14.56 -17.55 5.63
CA GLU A 312 -14.45 -16.53 6.66
C GLU A 312 -13.06 -16.51 7.33
N GLN A 313 -12.51 -17.64 7.76
CA GLN A 313 -11.14 -17.74 8.29
C GLN A 313 -10.06 -17.31 7.26
N GLN A 314 -10.24 -17.66 5.98
CA GLN A 314 -9.33 -17.18 4.93
C GLN A 314 -9.42 -15.66 4.75
N ARG A 315 -10.63 -15.07 4.71
CA ARG A 315 -10.82 -13.62 4.64
C ARG A 315 -10.27 -12.89 5.86
N ILE A 316 -10.45 -13.46 7.05
CA ILE A 316 -9.88 -13.00 8.33
C ILE A 316 -8.35 -12.95 8.24
N ARG A 317 -7.73 -14.01 7.73
CA ARG A 317 -6.27 -14.08 7.55
C ARG A 317 -5.77 -13.05 6.55
N GLU A 318 -6.35 -12.99 5.35
CA GLU A 318 -6.01 -12.00 4.31
C GLU A 318 -6.14 -10.56 4.83
N ARG A 319 -7.19 -10.28 5.62
CA ARG A 319 -7.38 -8.99 6.27
C ARG A 319 -6.31 -8.68 7.31
N SER A 320 -5.95 -9.66 8.15
CA SER A 320 -4.86 -9.51 9.13
C SER A 320 -3.52 -9.21 8.46
N LEU A 321 -3.19 -9.95 7.40
CA LEU A 321 -1.97 -9.74 6.59
C LEU A 321 -1.94 -8.35 5.95
N SER A 322 -3.09 -7.88 5.46
CA SER A 322 -3.24 -6.53 4.93
C SER A 322 -2.97 -5.46 5.99
N ILE A 323 -3.49 -5.62 7.22
CA ILE A 323 -3.24 -4.69 8.33
C ILE A 323 -1.76 -4.70 8.74
N GLU A 324 -1.12 -5.87 8.82
CA GLU A 324 0.31 -5.96 9.11
C GLU A 324 1.15 -5.28 8.03
N HIS A 325 0.84 -5.54 6.76
CA HIS A 325 1.50 -4.87 5.65
C HIS A 325 1.34 -3.35 5.73
N TRP A 326 0.13 -2.88 6.03
CA TRP A 326 -0.18 -1.46 6.20
C TRP A 326 0.60 -0.83 7.37
N LEU A 327 0.75 -1.52 8.50
CA LEU A 327 1.61 -1.07 9.61
C LEU A 327 3.10 -1.04 9.21
N ARG A 328 3.59 -2.01 8.45
CA ARG A 328 4.99 -2.05 7.97
C ARG A 328 5.32 -0.92 7.01
N GLN A 329 4.33 -0.34 6.33
CA GLN A 329 4.52 0.84 5.50
C GLN A 329 4.63 2.15 6.31
N ARG A 330 4.28 2.14 7.60
CA ARG A 330 4.41 3.29 8.51
C ARG A 330 5.80 3.42 9.12
N PHE A 331 6.82 3.35 8.26
CA PHE A 331 8.21 3.53 8.63
C PHE A 331 8.82 4.69 7.83
N PRO A 332 9.45 5.69 8.50
CA PRO A 332 9.99 6.84 7.79
C PRO A 332 11.19 6.38 6.96
N THR A 333 11.41 7.02 5.81
CA THR A 333 12.67 6.86 5.08
C THR A 333 13.82 7.39 5.91
N GLU A 334 15.07 7.03 5.58
CA GLU A 334 16.27 7.51 6.29
C GLU A 334 16.31 9.05 6.36
N GLY A 335 16.00 9.73 5.24
CA GLY A 335 15.90 11.19 5.19
C GLY A 335 14.78 11.78 6.04
N GLN A 336 13.59 11.16 6.04
CA GLN A 336 12.49 11.57 6.91
C GLN A 336 12.87 11.38 8.39
N ALA A 337 13.49 10.26 8.75
CA ALA A 337 13.94 9.97 10.11
C ALA A 337 15.01 10.99 10.58
N GLU A 338 15.92 11.42 9.71
CA GLU A 338 16.90 12.47 10.02
C GLU A 338 16.20 13.81 10.32
N LEU A 339 15.25 14.23 9.48
CA LEU A 339 14.49 15.46 9.69
C LEU A 339 13.63 15.43 10.96
N MET A 340 13.03 14.28 11.24
CA MET A 340 12.30 14.02 12.48
C MET A 340 13.23 14.13 13.69
N THR A 341 14.39 13.49 13.66
CA THR A 341 15.40 13.55 14.72
C THR A 341 15.87 15.00 14.95
N ARG A 342 16.20 15.71 13.88
CA ARG A 342 16.60 17.12 13.94
C ARG A 342 15.53 18.00 14.58
N ARG A 343 14.25 17.81 14.18
CA ARG A 343 13.11 18.53 14.77
C ARG A 343 12.98 18.27 16.27
N LEU A 344 13.17 17.03 16.72
CA LEU A 344 13.17 16.69 18.13
C LEU A 344 14.35 17.34 18.88
N GLU A 345 15.56 17.31 18.31
CA GLU A 345 16.75 17.92 18.92
C GLU A 345 16.59 19.44 19.07
N GLU A 346 16.08 20.13 18.05
CA GLU A 346 15.79 21.57 18.08
C GLU A 346 14.77 21.94 19.15
N ARG A 347 13.82 21.04 19.43
CA ARG A 347 12.70 21.23 20.36
C ARG A 347 12.82 20.40 21.63
N TRP A 348 14.02 19.90 21.97
CA TRP A 348 14.23 18.92 23.05
C TRP A 348 13.58 19.32 24.38
N HIS A 349 13.57 20.61 24.72
CA HIS A 349 12.98 21.13 25.95
C HIS A 349 11.44 21.19 25.97
N ASP A 350 10.81 21.17 24.79
CA ASP A 350 9.36 21.26 24.63
C ASP A 350 8.71 19.89 24.43
N LEU A 351 9.51 18.81 24.34
CA LEU A 351 9.02 17.48 24.00
C LEU A 351 8.07 16.91 25.05
N PRO A 352 6.93 16.33 24.62
CA PRO A 352 5.97 15.74 25.54
C PRO A 352 6.56 14.51 26.19
N ARG A 353 6.62 14.51 27.53
CA ARG A 353 7.04 13.36 28.31
C ARG A 353 5.82 12.57 28.77
N PHE A 354 5.77 11.29 28.40
CA PHE A 354 4.64 10.38 28.66
C PHE A 354 4.93 9.46 29.83
N ASN A 355 4.03 9.45 30.81
CA ASN A 355 4.04 8.49 31.91
C ASN A 355 2.99 7.42 31.65
N PHE A 356 3.44 6.19 31.45
CA PHE A 356 2.58 5.03 31.28
C PHE A 356 2.37 4.33 32.62
N ILE A 357 1.11 4.19 33.01
CA ILE A 357 0.70 3.39 34.17
C ILE A 357 0.13 2.07 33.66
N ILE A 358 0.88 0.99 33.81
CA ILE A 358 0.46 -0.35 33.41
C ILE A 358 -0.50 -0.89 34.47
N VAL A 359 -1.75 -1.11 34.06
CA VAL A 359 -2.83 -1.69 34.87
C VAL A 359 -2.73 -3.22 34.78
N PRO A 360 -2.41 -3.93 35.87
CA PRO A 360 -2.20 -5.37 35.84
C PRO A 360 -3.50 -6.14 35.61
N ASP A 361 -3.42 -7.21 34.82
CA ASP A 361 -4.50 -8.18 34.55
C ASP A 361 -4.40 -9.44 35.42
N GLY A 362 -3.48 -9.44 36.40
CA GLY A 362 -3.14 -10.60 37.23
C GLY A 362 -2.13 -11.57 36.58
N GLN A 363 -1.69 -11.31 35.34
CA GLN A 363 -0.70 -12.11 34.63
C GLN A 363 0.61 -11.34 34.46
N SER A 364 1.67 -11.82 35.12
CA SER A 364 3.00 -11.18 35.04
C SER A 364 3.55 -11.13 33.62
N ALA A 365 3.24 -12.13 32.78
CA ALA A 365 3.67 -12.17 31.39
C ALA A 365 3.09 -11.01 30.57
N SER A 366 1.77 -10.74 30.67
CA SER A 366 1.12 -9.63 29.98
C SER A 366 1.72 -8.28 30.36
N THR A 367 2.01 -8.08 31.65
CA THR A 367 2.63 -6.86 32.17
C THR A 367 4.03 -6.66 31.59
N GLU A 368 4.82 -7.73 31.54
CA GLU A 368 6.17 -7.70 30.99
C GLU A 368 6.17 -7.47 29.47
N THR A 369 5.22 -8.07 28.73
CA THR A 369 5.04 -7.80 27.29
C THR A 369 4.80 -6.32 27.00
N THR A 370 3.89 -5.68 27.73
CA THR A 370 3.63 -4.24 27.58
C THR A 370 4.87 -3.41 27.94
N ARG A 371 5.55 -3.75 29.04
CA ARG A 371 6.77 -3.07 29.49
C ARG A 371 7.88 -3.16 28.43
N GLN A 372 8.15 -4.35 27.90
CA GLN A 372 9.17 -4.57 26.88
C GLN A 372 8.86 -3.81 25.59
N SER A 373 7.60 -3.81 25.17
CA SER A 373 7.18 -3.07 23.97
C SER A 373 7.35 -1.56 24.12
N LEU A 374 7.10 -1.01 25.32
CA LEU A 374 7.37 0.39 25.65
C LEU A 374 8.89 0.67 25.73
N GLN A 375 9.68 -0.22 26.34
CA GLN A 375 11.14 -0.07 26.41
C GLN A 375 11.83 -0.16 25.03
N GLY A 376 11.22 -0.87 24.08
CA GLY A 376 11.71 -0.98 22.70
C GLY A 376 11.38 0.22 21.81
N GLN A 377 10.72 1.27 22.33
CA GLN A 377 10.34 2.44 21.55
C GLN A 377 11.54 3.33 21.23
N GLY A 378 11.57 3.88 20.01
CA GLY A 378 12.60 4.86 19.61
C GLY A 378 12.44 6.23 20.28
N TYR A 379 11.29 6.52 20.87
CA TYR A 379 11.02 7.76 21.60
C TYR A 379 11.36 7.62 23.09
N HIS A 380 12.40 8.32 23.55
CA HIS A 380 12.98 8.10 24.89
C HIS A 380 12.33 8.88 26.04
N PHE A 381 11.42 9.82 25.78
CA PHE A 381 10.76 10.61 26.84
C PHE A 381 9.54 9.91 27.41
N ILE A 382 9.76 8.68 27.88
CA ILE A 382 8.72 7.85 28.47
C ILE A 382 9.16 7.36 29.85
N ASP A 383 8.23 7.30 30.78
CA ASP A 383 8.40 6.65 32.06
C ASP A 383 7.36 5.55 32.20
N ILE A 384 7.79 4.39 32.72
CA ILE A 384 6.95 3.20 32.82
C ILE A 384 6.76 2.87 34.29
N HIS A 385 5.51 2.93 34.74
CA HIS A 385 5.10 2.65 36.10
C HIS A 385 4.18 1.42 36.09
N VAL A 386 4.45 0.45 36.96
CA VAL A 386 3.61 -0.76 37.07
C VAL A 386 2.85 -0.70 38.37
N ALA A 387 1.52 -0.64 38.29
CA ALA A 387 0.67 -0.66 39.46
C ALA A 387 0.70 -2.05 40.12
N VAL A 388 0.59 -2.08 41.45
CA VAL A 388 0.61 -3.35 42.21
C VAL A 388 -0.69 -4.15 42.05
N ASP A 389 -1.79 -3.46 41.80
CA ASP A 389 -3.10 -4.00 41.47
C ASP A 389 -3.87 -3.01 40.58
N ALA A 390 -5.04 -3.41 40.11
CA ALA A 390 -5.91 -2.60 39.28
C ALA A 390 -6.89 -1.73 40.10
N ASP A 391 -6.69 -1.59 41.42
CA ASP A 391 -7.57 -0.79 42.27
C ASP A 391 -7.44 0.71 41.94
N VAL A 392 -8.57 1.40 41.86
CA VAL A 392 -8.60 2.81 41.47
C VAL A 392 -7.82 3.71 42.43
N ALA A 393 -7.83 3.39 43.73
CA ALA A 393 -7.07 4.14 44.71
C ALA A 393 -5.56 3.96 44.47
N THR A 394 -5.11 2.74 44.19
CA THR A 394 -3.72 2.44 43.83
C THR A 394 -3.29 3.20 42.57
N LEU A 395 -4.12 3.18 41.53
CA LEU A 395 -3.85 3.88 40.26
C LEU A 395 -3.76 5.39 40.46
N ASN A 396 -4.65 5.97 41.26
CA ASN A 396 -4.61 7.38 41.62
C ASN A 396 -3.36 7.70 42.43
N ASP A 397 -3.06 6.95 43.49
CA ASP A 397 -1.89 7.20 44.36
C ASP A 397 -0.60 7.19 43.55
N LEU A 398 -0.47 6.27 42.59
CA LEU A 398 0.66 6.23 41.66
C LEU A 398 0.69 7.48 40.77
N ALA A 399 -0.44 7.88 40.18
CA ALA A 399 -0.53 9.09 39.37
C ALA A 399 -0.20 10.38 40.17
N TRP A 400 -0.58 10.46 41.45
CA TRP A 400 -0.26 11.57 42.35
C TRP A 400 1.22 11.63 42.71
N GLN A 401 1.90 10.48 42.81
CA GLN A 401 3.32 10.38 43.14
C GLN A 401 4.24 10.73 41.96
N ILE A 402 3.75 10.63 40.72
CA ILE A 402 4.48 11.07 39.54
C ILE A 402 4.61 12.59 39.60
N VAL A 403 5.83 13.10 39.74
CA VAL A 403 6.13 14.54 39.81
C VAL A 403 6.79 15.09 38.54
N GLU A 404 7.23 14.21 37.65
CA GLU A 404 7.87 14.56 36.38
C GLU A 404 7.00 14.12 35.19
N GLY A 405 7.05 14.89 34.10
CA GLY A 405 6.33 14.60 32.86
C GLY A 405 4.94 15.23 32.77
N GLN A 406 4.45 15.33 31.53
CA GLN A 406 3.30 16.16 31.17
C GLN A 406 2.04 15.33 30.93
N TRP A 407 2.19 14.09 30.47
CA TRP A 407 1.07 13.26 30.03
C TRP A 407 1.00 11.96 30.82
N LEU A 408 -0.22 11.53 31.17
CA LEU A 408 -0.53 10.28 31.84
C LEU A 408 -1.35 9.39 30.89
N CYS A 409 -0.96 8.13 30.74
CA CYS A 409 -1.73 7.13 29.99
C CYS A 409 -1.88 5.84 30.82
N PHE A 410 -3.11 5.38 31.00
CA PHE A 410 -3.40 4.11 31.64
C PHE A 410 -3.50 3.02 30.58
N VAL A 411 -2.70 1.97 30.71
CA VAL A 411 -2.58 0.91 29.69
C VAL A 411 -2.80 -0.44 30.33
N ARG A 412 -3.72 -1.23 29.78
CA ARG A 412 -3.93 -2.60 30.26
C ARG A 412 -2.74 -3.47 29.89
N ALA A 413 -2.30 -4.29 30.84
CA ALA A 413 -1.30 -5.33 30.61
C ALA A 413 -1.68 -6.20 29.40
N GLY A 414 -0.69 -6.52 28.56
CA GLY A 414 -0.87 -7.25 27.30
C GLY A 414 -0.98 -6.36 26.06
N THR A 415 -1.18 -5.04 26.22
CA THR A 415 -1.13 -4.07 25.12
C THR A 415 0.31 -3.85 24.66
N THR A 416 0.56 -3.84 23.35
CA THR A 416 1.87 -3.49 22.76
C THR A 416 1.79 -2.19 21.97
N PHE A 417 2.93 -1.56 21.69
CA PHE A 417 3.04 -0.28 21.02
C PHE A 417 3.68 -0.44 19.64
N THR A 418 3.19 0.33 18.66
CA THR A 418 3.78 0.35 17.33
C THR A 418 5.16 1.03 17.37
N PRO A 419 6.12 0.66 16.51
CA PRO A 419 7.51 1.12 16.65
C PRO A 419 7.72 2.64 16.59
N PHE A 420 6.88 3.36 15.82
CA PHE A 420 6.97 4.81 15.61
C PHE A 420 5.75 5.60 16.10
N GLY A 421 4.71 4.92 16.62
CA GLY A 421 3.46 5.58 17.00
C GLY A 421 3.65 6.69 18.05
N LEU A 422 4.45 6.43 19.10
CA LEU A 422 4.76 7.44 20.12
C LEU A 422 5.59 8.61 19.58
N PHE A 423 6.41 8.37 18.56
CA PHE A 423 7.23 9.40 17.94
C PHE A 423 6.35 10.38 17.16
N VAL A 424 5.41 9.86 16.35
CA VAL A 424 4.42 10.67 15.62
C VAL A 424 3.52 11.41 16.60
N LEU A 425 3.03 10.73 17.64
CA LEU A 425 2.22 11.34 18.71
C LEU A 425 2.95 12.53 19.36
N ALA A 426 4.24 12.38 19.66
CA ALA A 426 5.04 13.44 20.25
C ALA A 426 5.19 14.66 19.32
N LEU A 427 5.45 14.41 18.03
CA LEU A 427 5.59 15.47 17.03
C LEU A 427 4.30 16.26 16.82
N GLU A 428 3.14 15.60 16.80
CA GLU A 428 1.86 16.31 16.66
C GLU A 428 1.51 17.13 17.92
N LEU A 429 1.81 16.61 19.11
CA LEU A 429 1.56 17.33 20.37
C LEU A 429 2.47 18.54 20.58
N LEU A 430 3.68 18.57 19.99
CA LEU A 430 4.60 19.70 20.08
C LEU A 430 3.98 21.04 19.64
N ASP A 431 3.11 20.98 18.64
CA ASP A 431 2.49 22.16 18.03
C ASP A 431 1.02 22.33 18.49
N ALA A 432 0.59 21.59 19.52
CA ALA A 432 -0.80 21.56 20.02
C ALA A 432 -0.92 21.82 21.55
N PRO A 433 -0.44 22.96 22.09
CA PRO A 433 -0.38 23.22 23.53
C PRO A 433 -1.74 23.35 24.23
N ALA A 434 -2.82 23.57 23.47
CA ALA A 434 -4.19 23.67 23.97
C ALA A 434 -4.84 22.30 24.24
N VAL A 435 -4.22 21.20 23.81
CA VAL A 435 -4.76 19.85 24.02
C VAL A 435 -4.63 19.50 25.49
N ARG A 436 -5.73 19.03 26.09
CA ARG A 436 -5.82 18.62 27.50
C ARG A 436 -5.98 17.12 27.67
N ALA A 437 -6.59 16.46 26.69
CA ALA A 437 -6.62 15.01 26.60
C ALA A 437 -6.66 14.59 25.12
N VAL A 438 -5.95 13.52 24.77
CA VAL A 438 -5.88 13.03 23.40
C VAL A 438 -5.96 11.51 23.37
N TYR A 439 -6.64 10.96 22.37
CA TYR A 439 -6.54 9.56 22.02
C TYR A 439 -5.95 9.41 20.62
N ALA A 440 -5.37 8.25 20.36
CA ALA A 440 -4.84 7.92 19.05
C ALA A 440 -5.57 6.71 18.46
N ASP A 441 -5.34 6.33 17.21
CA ASP A 441 -5.91 5.09 16.68
C ASP A 441 -5.26 3.84 17.33
N GLU A 442 -5.95 2.71 17.22
CA GLU A 442 -5.46 1.43 17.75
C GLU A 442 -5.72 0.30 16.74
N ILE A 443 -4.87 -0.71 16.82
CA ILE A 443 -5.17 -2.03 16.24
C ILE A 443 -5.67 -2.91 17.38
N VAL A 444 -6.68 -3.72 17.12
CA VAL A 444 -7.20 -4.65 18.09
C VAL A 444 -6.90 -6.07 17.67
N ARG A 445 -6.50 -6.89 18.63
CA ARG A 445 -6.28 -8.31 18.46
C ARG A 445 -7.47 -9.06 19.06
N ALA A 446 -8.15 -9.84 18.23
CA ALA A 446 -9.18 -10.75 18.69
C ALA A 446 -8.56 -11.89 19.52
N SER A 447 -9.39 -12.59 20.29
CA SER A 447 -8.95 -13.77 21.07
C SER A 447 -8.40 -14.91 20.19
N THR A 448 -8.76 -14.93 18.91
CA THR A 448 -8.24 -15.84 17.87
C THR A 448 -6.84 -15.48 17.37
N GLY A 449 -6.32 -14.29 17.72
CA GLY A 449 -5.06 -13.74 17.21
C GLY A 449 -5.20 -12.83 16.00
N GLU A 450 -6.36 -12.82 15.34
CA GLU A 450 -6.72 -11.93 14.22
C GLU A 450 -6.53 -10.47 14.59
N LEU A 451 -6.04 -9.67 13.64
CA LEU A 451 -5.97 -8.22 13.75
C LEU A 451 -7.17 -7.58 13.07
N ASP A 452 -7.74 -6.59 13.75
CA ASP A 452 -8.74 -5.68 13.23
C ASP A 452 -8.33 -4.24 13.60
N THR A 453 -8.96 -3.26 12.98
CA THR A 453 -8.65 -1.85 13.15
C THR A 453 -9.70 -1.17 14.02
N LEU A 454 -9.28 -0.39 15.02
CA LEU A 454 -10.12 0.53 15.78
C LEU A 454 -9.78 1.96 15.34
N LEU A 455 -10.24 2.32 14.14
CA LEU A 455 -10.00 3.64 13.53
C LEU A 455 -11.13 4.59 13.90
N ARG A 456 -10.88 5.44 14.89
CA ARG A 456 -11.89 6.31 15.49
C ARG A 456 -12.06 7.59 14.65
N PRO A 457 -13.28 8.16 14.57
CA PRO A 457 -13.41 9.54 14.07
C PRO A 457 -12.76 10.53 15.06
N ASP A 458 -12.77 11.82 14.72
CA ASP A 458 -12.56 12.86 15.73
C ASP A 458 -13.66 12.77 16.80
N PHE A 459 -13.47 13.49 17.92
CA PHE A 459 -14.29 13.27 19.12
C PHE A 459 -15.80 13.36 18.82
N ASN A 460 -16.45 12.20 18.90
CA ASN A 460 -17.86 12.02 18.58
C ASN A 460 -18.63 11.79 19.88
N LEU A 461 -19.32 12.84 20.34
CA LEU A 461 -19.99 12.84 21.64
C LEU A 461 -21.02 11.73 21.74
N ASP A 462 -21.92 11.62 20.77
CA ASP A 462 -23.00 10.63 20.83
C ASP A 462 -22.46 9.20 20.72
N MET A 463 -21.43 8.95 19.90
CA MET A 463 -20.75 7.66 19.84
C MET A 463 -20.06 7.31 21.18
N PHE A 464 -19.43 8.30 21.82
CA PHE A 464 -18.79 8.15 23.12
C PHE A 464 -19.78 7.82 24.24
N LEU A 465 -20.94 8.48 24.25
CA LEU A 465 -21.99 8.21 25.23
C LEU A 465 -22.67 6.86 24.99
N SER A 466 -22.86 6.47 23.72
CA SER A 466 -23.51 5.21 23.37
C SER A 466 -22.60 3.99 23.53
N CYS A 467 -21.31 4.06 23.14
CA CYS A 467 -20.40 2.91 23.23
C CYS A 467 -19.04 3.31 23.84
N PRO A 468 -18.97 3.47 25.18
CA PRO A 468 -17.74 3.85 25.88
C PRO A 468 -16.56 2.92 25.61
N ALA A 469 -16.81 1.62 25.43
CA ALA A 469 -15.75 0.63 25.16
C ALA A 469 -14.93 0.93 23.89
N ASN A 470 -15.53 1.59 22.90
CA ASN A 470 -14.85 1.97 21.66
C ASN A 470 -14.14 3.33 21.75
N MET A 471 -14.63 4.24 22.60
CA MET A 471 -14.19 5.64 22.61
C MET A 471 -13.39 6.03 23.86
N ALA A 472 -13.56 5.36 25.00
CA ALA A 472 -13.05 5.76 26.32
C ALA A 472 -11.93 4.84 26.82
N ARG A 473 -10.92 4.59 25.97
CA ARG A 473 -9.75 3.76 26.30
C ARG A 473 -8.46 4.34 25.74
N HIS A 474 -7.36 4.13 26.47
CA HIS A 474 -5.99 4.52 26.12
C HIS A 474 -5.85 6.01 25.80
N TRP A 475 -6.54 6.85 26.56
CA TRP A 475 -6.36 8.30 26.46
C TRP A 475 -5.06 8.73 27.16
N PHE A 476 -4.46 9.76 26.60
CA PHE A 476 -3.36 10.51 27.20
C PHE A 476 -3.94 11.78 27.79
N TYR A 477 -3.86 11.91 29.11
CA TYR A 477 -4.37 13.07 29.85
C TYR A 477 -3.20 13.96 30.22
N ARG A 478 -3.35 15.28 30.06
CA ARG A 478 -2.42 16.19 30.72
C ARG A 478 -2.49 15.97 32.23
N ARG A 479 -1.31 15.90 32.85
CA ARG A 479 -1.19 15.55 34.27
C ARG A 479 -1.90 16.57 35.16
N ASP A 480 -1.71 17.87 34.93
CA ASP A 480 -2.39 18.93 35.67
C ASP A 480 -3.92 18.80 35.57
N VAL A 481 -4.42 18.58 34.35
CA VAL A 481 -5.86 18.38 34.06
C VAL A 481 -6.41 17.15 34.78
N PHE A 482 -5.69 16.03 34.76
CA PHE A 482 -6.06 14.80 35.48
C PHE A 482 -6.21 15.04 37.00
N LEU A 483 -5.26 15.79 37.59
CA LEU A 483 -5.25 16.06 39.03
C LEU A 483 -6.32 17.08 39.44
N GLU A 484 -6.55 18.11 38.63
CA GLU A 484 -7.62 19.09 38.83
C GLU A 484 -9.01 18.45 38.78
N ALA A 485 -9.21 17.48 37.89
CA ALA A 485 -10.43 16.67 37.81
C ALA A 485 -10.62 15.70 39.00
N GLY A 486 -9.64 15.61 39.90
CA GLY A 486 -9.66 14.75 41.09
C GLY A 486 -9.27 13.29 40.83
N GLY A 487 -8.60 12.99 39.72
CA GLY A 487 -8.19 11.63 39.34
C GLY A 487 -9.35 10.71 38.98
N LEU A 488 -9.10 9.40 38.92
CA LEU A 488 -10.12 8.37 38.64
C LEU A 488 -11.11 8.22 39.81
N ASP A 489 -12.38 7.96 39.51
CA ASP A 489 -13.45 7.83 40.51
C ASP A 489 -13.58 6.37 41.01
N PRO A 490 -13.26 6.05 42.28
CA PRO A 490 -13.36 4.70 42.81
C PRO A 490 -14.79 4.15 42.85
N GLU A 491 -15.81 5.02 42.89
CA GLU A 491 -17.22 4.59 42.83
C GLU A 491 -17.59 4.05 41.44
N CYS A 492 -16.73 4.26 40.44
CA CYS A 492 -16.93 3.89 39.04
C CYS A 492 -15.83 2.95 38.53
N ALA A 493 -15.34 2.01 39.36
CA ALA A 493 -14.23 1.12 39.04
C ALA A 493 -14.36 0.33 37.70
N GLY A 494 -15.58 0.08 37.23
CA GLY A 494 -15.89 -0.56 35.96
C GLY A 494 -15.95 0.39 34.76
N ALA A 495 -15.85 1.71 34.95
CA ALA A 495 -16.01 2.74 33.93
C ALA A 495 -15.07 3.96 34.18
N VAL A 496 -13.85 3.71 34.67
CA VAL A 496 -12.98 4.75 35.25
C VAL A 496 -12.58 5.85 34.27
N GLU A 497 -12.11 5.49 33.07
CA GLU A 497 -11.72 6.46 32.03
C GLU A 497 -12.95 7.19 31.48
N PHE A 498 -14.06 6.48 31.25
CA PHE A 498 -15.32 7.07 30.82
C PHE A 498 -15.84 8.13 31.82
N GLY A 499 -15.82 7.82 33.11
CA GLY A 499 -16.23 8.74 34.17
C GLY A 499 -15.28 9.94 34.36
N LEU A 500 -13.99 9.79 34.06
CA LEU A 500 -13.05 10.92 34.01
C LEU A 500 -13.35 11.84 32.84
N LEU A 501 -13.46 11.29 31.62
CA LEU A 501 -13.75 12.06 30.40
C LEU A 501 -15.08 12.83 30.50
N LEU A 502 -16.12 12.23 31.09
CA LEU A 502 -17.38 12.94 31.32
C LEU A 502 -17.24 14.13 32.27
N ARG A 503 -16.43 14.01 33.34
CA ARG A 503 -16.13 15.15 34.22
C ARG A 503 -15.37 16.25 33.48
N LEU A 504 -14.42 15.89 32.63
CA LEU A 504 -13.70 16.86 31.78
C LEU A 504 -14.65 17.59 30.83
N ILE A 505 -15.72 16.93 30.35
CA ILE A 505 -16.76 17.53 29.49
C ILE A 505 -17.73 18.42 30.29
N GLU A 506 -17.99 18.09 31.55
CA GLU A 506 -18.88 18.84 32.44
C GLU A 506 -18.27 20.14 32.98
N GLU A 507 -16.94 20.24 32.96
CA GLU A 507 -16.18 21.44 33.34
C GLU A 507 -16.34 22.58 32.31
N SER A 508 -15.77 23.75 32.62
CA SER A 508 -15.98 24.98 31.83
C SER A 508 -15.55 24.89 30.37
N ASP A 509 -14.60 24.02 30.06
CA ASP A 509 -13.98 23.92 28.73
C ASP A 509 -14.76 22.98 27.78
N GLY A 510 -15.78 22.26 28.27
CA GLY A 510 -16.66 21.45 27.42
C GLY A 510 -15.91 20.41 26.58
N LEU A 511 -16.08 20.42 25.26
CA LEU A 511 -15.37 19.52 24.35
C LEU A 511 -14.00 20.07 23.92
N ASP A 512 -13.70 21.33 24.22
CA ASP A 512 -12.48 21.98 23.73
C ASP A 512 -11.24 21.32 24.33
N GLY A 513 -10.20 21.18 23.52
CA GLY A 513 -8.93 20.56 23.91
C GLY A 513 -8.97 19.02 24.03
N LEU A 514 -10.09 18.37 23.73
CA LEU A 514 -10.12 16.93 23.45
C LEU A 514 -9.70 16.69 22.01
N ALA A 515 -8.64 15.91 21.79
CA ALA A 515 -8.06 15.71 20.46
C ALA A 515 -8.02 14.24 20.06
N HIS A 516 -7.88 14.03 18.76
CA HIS A 516 -7.68 12.73 18.13
C HIS A 516 -6.45 12.81 17.22
N ILE A 517 -5.60 11.80 17.28
CA ILE A 517 -4.46 11.63 16.37
C ILE A 517 -4.66 10.32 15.61
N SER A 518 -4.81 10.38 14.29
CA SER A 518 -5.10 9.19 13.48
C SER A 518 -3.86 8.32 13.18
N GLU A 519 -3.00 8.15 14.18
CA GLU A 519 -1.86 7.24 14.16
C GLU A 519 -2.19 6.03 15.03
N PRO A 520 -2.06 4.79 14.52
CA PRO A 520 -2.14 3.59 15.35
C PRO A 520 -0.97 3.54 16.34
N VAL A 521 -1.20 3.92 17.59
CA VAL A 521 -0.13 3.98 18.61
C VAL A 521 0.08 2.64 19.31
N CYS A 522 -0.98 1.84 19.44
CA CYS A 522 -0.91 0.55 20.14
C CYS A 522 -1.72 -0.56 19.46
N ILE A 523 -1.35 -1.79 19.82
CA ILE A 523 -2.07 -3.02 19.50
C ILE A 523 -2.59 -3.58 20.83
N SER A 524 -3.91 -3.57 21.01
CA SER A 524 -4.57 -3.95 22.25
C SER A 524 -5.50 -5.14 22.05
N ALA A 525 -5.96 -5.78 23.14
CA ALA A 525 -7.03 -6.78 23.01
C ALA A 525 -8.34 -6.11 22.58
N ALA A 526 -9.09 -6.78 21.70
CA ALA A 526 -10.46 -6.37 21.35
C ALA A 526 -11.32 -6.25 22.63
N ALA A 527 -12.08 -5.17 22.74
CA ALA A 527 -12.95 -4.97 23.90
C ALA A 527 -14.18 -5.88 23.79
N ASP A 528 -14.45 -6.64 24.85
CA ASP A 528 -15.72 -7.35 24.95
C ASP A 528 -16.85 -6.35 25.22
N LEU A 529 -17.81 -6.27 24.30
CA LEU A 529 -19.02 -5.50 24.51
C LEU A 529 -19.92 -6.24 25.50
N VAL A 530 -19.85 -5.83 26.77
CA VAL A 530 -20.58 -6.45 27.88
C VAL A 530 -21.54 -5.46 28.53
N HIS A 531 -22.56 -5.98 29.21
CA HIS A 531 -23.40 -5.13 30.04
C HIS A 531 -22.60 -4.63 31.26
N ASN A 532 -22.48 -3.30 31.36
CA ASN A 532 -21.79 -2.64 32.46
C ASN A 532 -22.74 -1.68 33.20
N PRO A 533 -23.29 -2.07 34.37
CA PRO A 533 -24.16 -1.21 35.17
C PRO A 533 -23.48 0.08 35.65
N GLN A 534 -22.15 0.08 35.79
CA GLN A 534 -21.43 1.26 36.26
C GLN A 534 -21.32 2.32 35.16
N GLU A 535 -21.16 1.94 33.89
CA GLU A 535 -21.28 2.87 32.76
C GLU A 535 -22.65 3.55 32.74
N GLN A 536 -23.73 2.79 32.96
CA GLN A 536 -25.08 3.34 33.01
C GLN A 536 -25.23 4.34 34.16
N ALA A 537 -24.76 3.99 35.36
CA ALA A 537 -24.82 4.88 36.52
C ALA A 537 -24.02 6.18 36.29
N VAL A 538 -22.84 6.08 35.68
CA VAL A 538 -22.01 7.23 35.30
C VAL A 538 -22.73 8.11 34.28
N LEU A 539 -23.35 7.51 33.27
CA LEU A 539 -24.08 8.23 32.22
C LEU A 539 -25.35 8.90 32.77
N GLU A 540 -26.12 8.23 33.64
CA GLU A 540 -27.26 8.83 34.33
C GLU A 540 -26.84 10.02 35.20
N ARG A 541 -25.72 9.89 35.93
CA ARG A 541 -25.13 10.99 36.71
C ARG A 541 -24.77 12.18 35.80
N HIS A 542 -24.16 11.92 34.64
CA HIS A 542 -23.85 12.94 33.65
C HIS A 542 -25.11 13.67 33.15
N LEU A 543 -26.13 12.91 32.75
CA LEU A 543 -27.39 13.44 32.24
C LEU A 543 -28.11 14.29 33.29
N HIS A 544 -28.11 13.87 34.56
CA HIS A 544 -28.64 14.67 35.67
C HIS A 544 -27.88 15.98 35.87
N ARG A 545 -26.55 15.97 35.78
CA ARG A 545 -25.73 17.19 35.88
C ARG A 545 -25.99 18.17 34.73
N ARG A 546 -26.26 17.64 33.53
CA ARG A 546 -26.70 18.41 32.36
C ARG A 546 -28.14 18.95 32.45
N GLY A 547 -28.89 18.56 33.49
CA GLY A 547 -30.26 19.03 33.75
C GLY A 547 -31.38 18.09 33.30
N TYR A 548 -31.06 16.93 32.74
CA TYR A 548 -32.04 15.94 32.27
C TYR A 548 -32.50 15.02 33.40
N LEU A 549 -33.25 15.57 34.36
CA LEU A 549 -33.68 14.85 35.58
C LEU A 549 -34.64 13.68 35.34
N GLN A 550 -35.21 13.58 34.15
CA GLN A 550 -36.11 12.48 33.74
C GLN A 550 -35.45 11.53 32.74
N ALA A 551 -34.15 11.71 32.48
CA ALA A 551 -33.43 10.86 31.53
C ALA A 551 -33.40 9.41 32.01
N ARG A 552 -33.35 8.50 31.03
CA ARG A 552 -33.22 7.06 31.26
C ARG A 552 -32.17 6.50 30.32
N VAL A 553 -31.23 5.75 30.87
CA VAL A 553 -30.23 5.02 30.09
C VAL A 553 -30.72 3.58 29.95
N GLN A 554 -30.90 3.15 28.71
CA GLN A 554 -31.30 1.78 28.39
C GLN A 554 -30.14 1.04 27.77
N MET A 555 -30.01 -0.25 28.09
CA MET A 555 -29.14 -1.14 27.32
C MET A 555 -29.83 -1.46 26.00
N HIS A 556 -29.28 -1.00 24.88
CA HIS A 556 -29.75 -1.37 23.55
C HIS A 556 -29.13 -2.71 23.13
N ARG A 557 -27.82 -2.84 23.31
CA ARG A 557 -27.05 -4.09 23.20
C ARG A 557 -26.03 -4.15 24.32
N PRO A 558 -25.42 -5.32 24.62
CA PRO A 558 -24.25 -5.36 25.51
C PRO A 558 -23.23 -4.30 25.08
N GLY A 559 -22.76 -3.47 26.02
CA GLY A 559 -21.81 -2.37 25.76
C GLY A 559 -22.33 -1.18 24.94
N ILE A 560 -23.61 -1.17 24.52
CA ILE A 560 -24.22 -0.09 23.74
C ILE A 560 -25.47 0.45 24.44
N HIS A 561 -25.44 1.74 24.78
CA HIS A 561 -26.48 2.45 25.50
C HIS A 561 -27.35 3.29 24.56
N ARG A 562 -28.66 3.24 24.76
CA ARG A 562 -29.65 4.18 24.19
C ARG A 562 -30.07 5.17 25.28
N ILE A 563 -29.95 6.45 24.99
CA ILE A 563 -30.30 7.51 25.92
C ILE A 563 -31.68 8.07 25.58
N HIS A 564 -32.58 8.03 26.55
CA HIS A 564 -33.83 8.79 26.50
C HIS A 564 -33.66 10.02 27.37
N TYR A 565 -33.64 11.22 26.79
CA TYR A 565 -33.37 12.46 27.53
C TYR A 565 -34.54 12.90 28.42
N GLY A 566 -35.75 12.35 28.20
CA GLY A 566 -36.91 12.58 29.07
C GLY A 566 -37.46 14.01 29.00
N HIS A 567 -37.47 14.62 27.81
CA HIS A 567 -38.03 15.96 27.59
C HIS A 567 -39.51 16.00 27.98
N SER A 568 -39.93 17.06 28.68
CA SER A 568 -41.34 17.28 29.05
C SER A 568 -42.17 17.88 27.93
N ASP A 569 -41.52 18.56 26.99
CA ASP A 569 -42.17 19.31 25.94
C ASP A 569 -42.61 18.37 24.81
N THR A 570 -43.76 18.68 24.22
CA THR A 570 -44.33 17.96 23.07
C THR A 570 -44.49 18.93 21.91
N PRO A 571 -43.36 19.39 21.31
CA PRO A 571 -43.37 20.46 20.32
C PRO A 571 -44.10 20.06 19.04
N ARG A 572 -44.65 21.03 18.32
CA ARG A 572 -45.34 20.70 17.07
C ARG A 572 -44.32 20.40 15.97
N VAL A 573 -44.55 19.36 15.17
CA VAL A 573 -43.68 19.00 14.03
C VAL A 573 -44.39 19.28 12.71
N SER A 574 -43.74 19.99 11.78
CA SER A 574 -44.23 20.14 10.39
C SER A 574 -43.42 19.23 9.47
N ILE A 575 -44.09 18.26 8.86
CA ILE A 575 -43.47 17.29 7.94
C ILE A 575 -43.67 17.79 6.51
N VAL A 576 -42.59 18.14 5.83
CA VAL A 576 -42.59 18.66 4.46
C VAL A 576 -42.27 17.53 3.49
N ILE A 577 -43.19 17.24 2.57
CA ILE A 577 -43.03 16.21 1.53
C ILE A 577 -43.17 16.87 0.17
N ALA A 578 -42.09 16.85 -0.62
CA ALA A 578 -42.11 17.32 -1.99
C ALA A 578 -42.72 16.27 -2.93
N VAL A 579 -43.71 16.66 -3.72
CA VAL A 579 -44.41 15.78 -4.65
C VAL A 579 -43.74 15.87 -6.02
N ARG A 580 -42.78 14.96 -6.28
CA ARG A 580 -41.95 14.94 -7.50
C ARG A 580 -42.34 13.77 -8.43
N GLY A 581 -43.47 13.90 -9.14
CA GLY A 581 -43.98 12.81 -9.97
C GLY A 581 -44.32 11.55 -9.16
N ARG A 582 -44.78 10.49 -9.83
CA ARG A 582 -45.16 9.19 -9.20
C ARG A 582 -46.03 9.33 -7.94
N GLY A 583 -47.27 9.79 -8.13
CA GLY A 583 -48.24 9.99 -7.04
C GLY A 583 -48.61 8.72 -6.26
N ASP A 584 -48.29 7.53 -6.77
CA ASP A 584 -48.37 6.26 -6.07
C ASP A 584 -47.41 6.20 -4.87
N ARG A 585 -46.15 6.60 -5.05
CA ARG A 585 -45.14 6.63 -3.97
C ARG A 585 -45.50 7.64 -2.88
N VAL A 586 -45.87 8.85 -3.29
CA VAL A 586 -46.29 9.92 -2.38
C VAL A 586 -47.49 9.47 -1.54
N ARG A 587 -48.45 8.75 -2.16
CA ARG A 587 -49.59 8.19 -1.45
C ARG A 587 -49.18 7.11 -0.44
N SER A 588 -48.24 6.22 -0.80
CA SER A 588 -47.68 5.22 0.11
C SER A 588 -47.01 5.87 1.33
N CYS A 589 -46.18 6.89 1.09
CA CYS A 589 -45.53 7.70 2.11
C CYS A 589 -46.55 8.33 3.08
N VAL A 590 -47.51 9.11 2.57
CA VAL A 590 -48.52 9.77 3.42
C VAL A 590 -49.39 8.76 4.16
N THR A 591 -49.78 7.66 3.52
CA THR A 591 -50.61 6.62 4.15
C THR A 591 -49.88 5.95 5.30
N SER A 592 -48.65 5.49 5.08
CA SER A 592 -47.83 4.85 6.13
C SER A 592 -47.55 5.81 7.29
N LEU A 593 -47.26 7.07 7.00
CA LEU A 593 -47.08 8.12 8.01
C LEU A 593 -48.33 8.27 8.87
N MET A 594 -49.51 8.39 8.27
CA MET A 594 -50.77 8.55 9.01
C MET A 594 -51.15 7.30 9.81
N GLU A 595 -50.89 6.10 9.28
CA GLU A 595 -51.26 4.83 9.91
C GLU A 595 -50.33 4.43 11.06
N LYS A 596 -49.03 4.72 10.95
CA LYS A 596 -48.01 4.22 11.87
C LYS A 596 -47.59 5.22 12.93
N THR A 597 -47.56 6.51 12.63
CA THR A 597 -46.98 7.52 13.53
C THR A 597 -47.81 7.68 14.81
N THR A 598 -47.22 7.39 15.96
CA THR A 598 -47.90 7.49 17.26
C THR A 598 -47.85 8.90 17.86
N TYR A 599 -46.80 9.67 17.58
CA TYR A 599 -46.71 11.07 17.95
C TYR A 599 -47.89 11.86 17.38
N ARG A 600 -48.57 12.66 18.22
CA ARG A 600 -49.86 13.28 17.86
C ARG A 600 -49.76 14.73 17.39
N ASN A 601 -48.70 15.45 17.78
CA ASN A 601 -48.60 16.88 17.54
C ASN A 601 -47.83 17.18 16.25
N TYR A 602 -48.34 16.74 15.11
CA TYR A 602 -47.72 17.01 13.80
C TYR A 602 -48.72 17.57 12.78
N GLU A 603 -48.18 18.15 11.72
CA GLU A 603 -48.90 18.46 10.48
C GLU A 603 -48.09 17.99 9.27
N ILE A 604 -48.76 17.80 8.13
CA ILE A 604 -48.15 17.40 6.87
C ILE A 604 -48.32 18.53 5.87
N LEU A 605 -47.22 18.96 5.24
CA LEU A 605 -47.16 19.94 4.16
C LEU A 605 -46.76 19.22 2.87
N LEU A 606 -47.73 19.02 1.98
CA LEU A 606 -47.51 18.46 0.65
C LEU A 606 -47.17 19.58 -0.32
N LEU A 607 -45.91 19.63 -0.77
CA LEU A 607 -45.41 20.63 -1.69
C LEU A 607 -45.52 20.10 -3.12
N ASP A 608 -46.51 20.55 -3.86
CA ASP A 608 -46.69 20.22 -5.28
C ASP A 608 -45.94 21.21 -6.17
N SER A 609 -44.87 20.73 -6.81
CA SER A 609 -44.03 21.48 -7.75
C SER A 609 -44.42 21.18 -9.20
N GLY A 610 -45.68 21.49 -9.54
CA GLY A 610 -46.17 21.39 -10.93
C GLY A 610 -46.58 19.99 -11.41
N SER A 611 -47.15 19.13 -10.56
CA SER A 611 -47.63 17.79 -10.97
C SER A 611 -48.56 17.84 -12.20
N THR A 612 -48.19 17.16 -13.28
CA THR A 612 -48.97 17.14 -14.53
C THR A 612 -49.94 15.96 -14.61
N ASP A 613 -49.68 14.88 -13.88
CA ASP A 613 -50.54 13.69 -13.84
C ASP A 613 -51.93 14.01 -13.25
N PRO A 614 -53.04 13.74 -13.99
CA PRO A 614 -54.39 13.98 -13.49
C PRO A 614 -54.73 13.22 -12.20
N ALA A 615 -54.25 11.99 -12.03
CA ALA A 615 -54.57 11.18 -10.85
C ALA A 615 -53.90 11.73 -9.58
N THR A 616 -52.65 12.15 -9.69
CA THR A 616 -51.89 12.81 -8.62
C THR A 616 -52.55 14.15 -8.25
N ARG A 617 -52.92 14.97 -9.23
CA ARG A 617 -53.65 16.24 -8.98
C ARG A 617 -54.98 16.03 -8.26
N ALA A 618 -55.79 15.08 -8.72
CA ALA A 618 -57.07 14.76 -8.09
C ALA A 618 -56.89 14.25 -6.64
N TRP A 619 -55.85 13.46 -6.39
CA TRP A 619 -55.51 13.01 -5.04
C TRP A 619 -55.07 14.17 -4.14
N LEU A 620 -54.22 15.07 -4.64
CA LEU A 620 -53.80 16.29 -3.92
C LEU A 620 -54.99 17.22 -3.61
N ASP A 621 -55.91 17.40 -4.55
CA ASP A 621 -57.14 18.19 -4.31
C ASP A 621 -57.99 17.55 -3.20
N GLY A 622 -58.06 16.22 -3.17
CA GLY A 622 -58.69 15.48 -2.07
C GLY A 622 -57.98 15.67 -0.73
N MET A 623 -56.64 15.68 -0.71
CA MET A 623 -55.84 15.93 0.50
C MET A 623 -55.99 17.37 0.99
N ALA A 624 -56.13 18.35 0.10
CA ALA A 624 -56.36 19.74 0.46
C ALA A 624 -57.68 19.93 1.25
N ALA A 625 -58.68 19.08 1.03
CA ALA A 625 -59.93 19.08 1.81
C ALA A 625 -59.74 18.56 3.25
N LEU A 626 -58.60 17.92 3.56
CA LEU A 626 -58.26 17.39 4.89
C LEU A 626 -57.43 18.38 5.74
N GLU A 627 -57.41 19.68 5.41
CA GLU A 627 -56.67 20.70 6.17
C GLU A 627 -57.04 20.73 7.66
N ALA A 628 -58.32 20.53 7.99
CA ALA A 628 -58.76 20.45 9.38
C ALA A 628 -58.14 19.26 10.16
N SER A 629 -57.70 18.22 9.45
CA SER A 629 -57.03 17.04 9.98
C SER A 629 -55.49 17.18 9.98
N GLY A 630 -54.96 18.37 9.67
CA GLY A 630 -53.53 18.66 9.74
C GLY A 630 -52.75 18.43 8.44
N ILE A 631 -53.41 18.26 7.29
CA ILE A 631 -52.74 18.09 5.98
C ILE A 631 -52.97 19.32 5.10
N ARG A 632 -51.90 20.01 4.71
CA ARG A 632 -51.95 21.19 3.83
C ARG A 632 -51.22 20.93 2.54
N VAL A 633 -51.81 21.33 1.43
CA VAL A 633 -51.19 21.26 0.10
C VAL A 633 -50.73 22.65 -0.32
N LEU A 634 -49.42 22.80 -0.53
CA LEU A 634 -48.78 24.02 -1.02
C LEU A 634 -48.47 23.85 -2.50
N ARG A 635 -48.83 24.84 -3.33
CA ARG A 635 -48.61 24.78 -4.78
C ARG A 635 -47.45 25.69 -5.15
N TYR A 636 -46.45 25.14 -5.84
CA TYR A 636 -45.31 25.85 -6.40
C TYR A 636 -45.37 25.74 -7.93
N PRO A 637 -45.61 26.84 -8.67
CA PRO A 637 -45.88 26.80 -10.10
C PRO A 637 -44.59 26.75 -10.96
N SER A 638 -43.63 25.91 -10.57
CA SER A 638 -42.36 25.67 -11.28
C SER A 638 -41.90 24.23 -11.04
N GLU A 639 -40.86 23.79 -11.76
CA GLU A 639 -40.14 22.55 -11.45
C GLU A 639 -39.56 22.60 -10.03
N PHE A 640 -39.31 21.44 -9.45
CA PHE A 640 -38.78 21.35 -8.09
C PHE A 640 -37.39 21.98 -7.99
N ASP A 641 -37.20 22.82 -6.98
CA ASP A 641 -35.93 23.36 -6.52
C ASP A 641 -35.93 23.45 -4.98
N TYR A 642 -34.80 23.81 -4.38
CA TYR A 642 -34.72 23.99 -2.93
C TYR A 642 -35.46 25.26 -2.45
N ASP A 643 -35.73 26.23 -3.32
CA ASP A 643 -36.56 27.41 -3.00
C ASP A 643 -38.02 27.03 -2.71
N ALA A 644 -38.54 26.01 -3.40
CA ALA A 644 -39.84 25.43 -3.12
C ALA A 644 -39.89 24.87 -1.69
N VAL A 645 -38.80 24.23 -1.23
CA VAL A 645 -38.68 23.72 0.14
C VAL A 645 -38.57 24.86 1.15
N ASN A 646 -37.77 25.90 0.86
CA ASN A 646 -37.68 27.11 1.68
C ASN A 646 -39.05 27.79 1.84
N MET A 647 -39.84 27.86 0.76
CA MET A 647 -41.22 28.37 0.79
C MET A 647 -42.11 27.52 1.68
N ALA A 648 -42.05 26.19 1.54
CA ALA A 648 -42.84 25.28 2.37
C ALA A 648 -42.47 25.39 3.86
N ALA A 649 -41.18 25.53 4.18
CA ALA A 649 -40.71 25.78 5.53
C ALA A 649 -41.26 27.10 6.10
N GLY A 650 -41.36 28.16 5.30
CA GLY A 650 -41.98 29.43 5.71
C GLY A 650 -43.48 29.32 6.03
N HIS A 651 -44.17 28.31 5.50
CA HIS A 651 -45.58 28.03 5.81
C HIS A 651 -45.79 27.08 6.99
N ALA A 652 -44.71 26.50 7.53
CA ALA A 652 -44.75 25.57 8.66
C ALA A 652 -45.19 26.24 9.97
N ARG A 653 -46.03 25.53 10.73
CA ARG A 653 -46.53 25.95 12.05
C ARG A 653 -45.87 25.19 13.20
N GLY A 654 -45.04 24.19 12.90
CA GLY A 654 -44.28 23.42 13.87
C GLY A 654 -43.05 24.17 14.37
N ASP A 655 -42.62 23.83 15.59
CA ASP A 655 -41.36 24.26 16.16
C ASP A 655 -40.18 23.52 15.49
N TYR A 656 -40.44 22.30 15.00
CA TYR A 656 -39.51 21.47 14.23
C TYR A 656 -40.05 21.23 12.83
N LEU A 657 -39.13 21.16 11.87
CA LEU A 657 -39.36 20.74 10.50
C LEU A 657 -38.81 19.33 10.31
N VAL A 658 -39.56 18.48 9.62
CA VAL A 658 -39.04 17.22 9.07
C VAL A 658 -39.10 17.31 7.56
N LEU A 659 -37.95 17.20 6.91
CA LEU A 659 -37.86 17.00 5.47
C LEU A 659 -37.97 15.50 5.20
N LEU A 660 -38.96 15.08 4.43
CA LEU A 660 -39.23 13.68 4.15
C LEU A 660 -39.41 13.48 2.64
N HIS A 661 -38.62 12.60 2.05
CA HIS A 661 -38.75 12.27 0.64
C HIS A 661 -40.04 11.50 0.36
N SER A 662 -40.64 11.71 -0.81
CA SER A 662 -41.92 11.13 -1.19
C SER A 662 -41.90 9.63 -1.47
N ASP A 663 -40.73 9.01 -1.59
CA ASP A 663 -40.52 7.58 -1.81
C ASP A 663 -40.19 6.81 -0.52
N THR A 664 -40.43 7.44 0.63
CA THR A 664 -40.25 6.82 1.94
C THR A 664 -41.51 6.13 2.45
N VAL A 665 -41.33 5.11 3.29
CA VAL A 665 -42.39 4.40 3.99
C VAL A 665 -42.04 4.31 5.47
N ILE A 666 -42.96 4.76 6.33
CA ILE A 666 -42.77 4.71 7.77
C ILE A 666 -43.03 3.29 8.27
N VAL A 667 -42.04 2.70 8.95
CA VAL A 667 -42.08 1.31 9.44
C VAL A 667 -42.06 1.20 10.97
N GLN A 668 -41.66 2.27 11.67
CA GLN A 668 -41.62 2.33 13.13
C GLN A 668 -42.62 3.36 13.66
N GLU A 669 -43.29 3.02 14.76
CA GLU A 669 -44.37 3.82 15.34
C GLU A 669 -43.86 5.07 16.09
N ASP A 670 -42.68 4.97 16.70
CA ASP A 670 -42.02 5.97 17.55
C ASP A 670 -40.90 6.76 16.83
N TRP A 671 -40.84 6.71 15.49
CA TRP A 671 -39.77 7.35 14.71
C TRP A 671 -39.65 8.86 14.96
N LEU A 672 -40.77 9.59 15.08
CA LEU A 672 -40.75 11.01 15.43
C LEU A 672 -40.28 11.26 16.86
N ASP A 673 -40.67 10.41 17.82
CA ASP A 673 -40.21 10.49 19.20
C ASP A 673 -38.69 10.27 19.28
N ALA A 674 -38.16 9.32 18.51
CA ALA A 674 -36.72 9.06 18.42
C ALA A 674 -35.95 10.26 17.82
N LEU A 675 -36.47 10.90 16.77
CA LEU A 675 -35.86 12.12 16.23
C LEU A 675 -35.94 13.28 17.24
N LEU A 676 -37.09 13.49 17.88
CA LEU A 676 -37.31 14.54 18.88
C LEU A 676 -36.49 14.35 20.16
N ASN A 677 -36.14 13.11 20.51
CA ASN A 677 -35.26 12.81 21.64
C ASN A 677 -33.92 13.55 21.52
N HIS A 678 -33.35 13.58 20.31
CA HIS A 678 -32.09 14.29 20.05
C HIS A 678 -32.34 15.75 19.65
N ALA A 679 -33.34 16.06 18.83
CA ALA A 679 -33.54 17.42 18.30
C ALA A 679 -33.84 18.48 19.37
N GLN A 680 -34.40 18.04 20.51
CA GLN A 680 -34.68 18.92 21.66
C GLN A 680 -33.45 19.27 22.50
N ARG A 681 -32.30 18.61 22.29
CA ARG A 681 -31.03 18.99 22.92
C ARG A 681 -30.52 20.33 22.39
N PRO A 682 -30.19 21.32 23.23
CA PRO A 682 -29.79 22.66 22.78
C PRO A 682 -28.63 22.69 21.77
N GLU A 683 -27.66 21.79 21.94
CA GLU A 683 -26.48 21.66 21.08
C GLU A 683 -26.73 20.93 19.74
N VAL A 684 -27.88 20.27 19.58
CA VAL A 684 -28.23 19.53 18.35
C VAL A 684 -29.03 20.42 17.42
N GLY A 685 -28.53 20.59 16.21
CA GLY A 685 -29.21 21.35 15.16
C GLY A 685 -30.08 20.46 14.29
N ILE A 686 -29.55 19.30 13.90
CA ILE A 686 -30.15 18.41 12.91
C ILE A 686 -30.14 16.97 13.41
N VAL A 687 -31.19 16.21 13.10
CA VAL A 687 -31.29 14.78 13.37
C VAL A 687 -31.69 14.00 12.11
N GLY A 688 -30.96 12.94 11.78
CA GLY A 688 -31.25 12.06 10.65
C GLY A 688 -31.66 10.65 11.09
N ALA A 689 -32.49 10.00 10.27
CA ALA A 689 -32.94 8.63 10.47
C ALA A 689 -32.03 7.58 9.79
N LYS A 690 -32.14 6.32 10.21
CA LYS A 690 -31.64 5.16 9.45
C LYS A 690 -32.56 4.90 8.25
N LEU A 691 -31.97 4.76 7.08
CA LEU A 691 -32.68 4.47 5.84
C LEU A 691 -32.40 3.03 5.42
N LEU A 692 -33.46 2.24 5.21
CA LEU A 692 -33.39 0.87 4.72
C LEU A 692 -34.01 0.74 3.34
N ARG A 693 -33.48 -0.19 2.54
CA ARG A 693 -34.08 -0.63 1.28
C ARG A 693 -35.18 -1.65 1.52
N PRO A 694 -36.06 -1.90 0.53
CA PRO A 694 -37.10 -2.93 0.61
C PRO A 694 -36.56 -4.34 0.83
N ASP A 695 -35.30 -4.61 0.48
CA ASP A 695 -34.63 -5.89 0.69
C ASP A 695 -34.01 -6.05 2.10
N GLY A 696 -34.11 -5.02 2.95
CA GLY A 696 -33.57 -5.02 4.31
C GLY A 696 -32.10 -4.60 4.41
N THR A 697 -31.45 -4.24 3.31
CA THR A 697 -30.11 -3.64 3.34
C THR A 697 -30.16 -2.16 3.70
N VAL A 698 -29.04 -1.62 4.18
CA VAL A 698 -28.91 -0.20 4.50
C VAL A 698 -28.85 0.62 3.21
N GLU A 699 -29.75 1.60 3.07
CA GLU A 699 -29.69 2.64 2.04
C GLU A 699 -28.77 3.79 2.50
N GLY A 700 -28.89 4.18 3.76
CA GLY A 700 -28.02 5.18 4.38
C GLY A 700 -28.10 5.23 5.90
N ALA A 701 -26.94 5.36 6.53
CA ALA A 701 -26.79 5.41 7.99
C ALA A 701 -25.88 6.58 8.40
N GLY A 702 -26.23 7.78 7.93
CA GLY A 702 -25.36 8.96 7.95
C GLY A 702 -24.68 9.19 6.59
N VAL A 703 -24.01 10.33 6.44
CA VAL A 703 -23.27 10.71 5.22
C VAL A 703 -21.81 10.95 5.58
N VAL A 704 -20.90 10.34 4.81
CA VAL A 704 -19.45 10.57 4.89
C VAL A 704 -19.07 11.54 3.78
N LEU A 705 -18.39 12.63 4.12
CA LEU A 705 -17.88 13.57 3.13
C LEU A 705 -16.64 12.99 2.43
N GLY A 706 -16.49 13.30 1.15
CA GLY A 706 -15.38 12.84 0.32
C GLY A 706 -15.52 11.40 -0.20
N LEU A 707 -16.43 10.60 0.36
CA LEU A 707 -16.67 9.22 -0.06
C LEU A 707 -17.33 9.20 -1.44
N ASN A 708 -16.74 8.48 -2.40
CA ASN A 708 -17.23 8.30 -3.77
C ASN A 708 -17.64 9.60 -4.48
N GLY A 709 -17.02 10.73 -4.14
CA GLY A 709 -17.41 12.07 -4.63
C GLY A 709 -17.30 13.12 -3.52
N PRO A 710 -18.10 14.21 -3.57
CA PRO A 710 -18.14 15.19 -2.48
C PRO A 710 -18.68 14.63 -1.18
N ALA A 711 -19.60 13.66 -1.24
CA ALA A 711 -20.23 13.00 -0.11
C ALA A 711 -21.06 11.80 -0.57
N HIS A 712 -21.17 10.76 0.27
CA HIS A 712 -22.02 9.60 0.00
C HIS A 712 -22.55 8.98 1.30
N SER A 713 -23.68 8.27 1.21
CA SER A 713 -24.27 7.54 2.33
C SER A 713 -23.32 6.47 2.88
N ALA A 714 -23.15 6.47 4.20
CA ALA A 714 -22.43 5.45 4.94
C ALA A 714 -23.17 4.11 4.92
N PHE A 715 -22.42 3.01 4.84
CA PHE A 715 -22.95 1.62 4.87
C PHE A 715 -23.93 1.26 3.74
N SER A 716 -24.03 2.08 2.69
CA SER A 716 -24.93 1.80 1.57
C SER A 716 -24.63 0.44 0.93
N GLY A 717 -25.65 -0.41 0.84
CA GLY A 717 -25.56 -1.76 0.27
C GLY A 717 -25.21 -2.85 1.28
N GLN A 718 -24.86 -2.48 2.52
CA GLN A 718 -24.48 -3.44 3.55
C GLN A 718 -25.71 -3.98 4.30
N ALA A 719 -25.55 -5.13 4.94
CA ALA A 719 -26.55 -5.67 5.84
C ALA A 719 -26.69 -4.77 7.10
N ASP A 720 -27.89 -4.68 7.66
CA ASP A 720 -28.13 -3.99 8.93
C ASP A 720 -27.71 -4.86 10.12
N ASN A 721 -26.39 -5.08 10.28
CA ASN A 721 -25.81 -5.99 11.28
C ASN A 721 -24.58 -5.41 12.00
N GLY A 722 -24.77 -4.35 12.78
CA GLY A 722 -23.69 -3.74 13.55
C GLY A 722 -22.79 -2.81 12.74
N GLY A 723 -22.27 -3.27 11.61
CA GLY A 723 -21.33 -2.51 10.79
C GLY A 723 -19.98 -2.27 11.49
N PHE A 724 -19.10 -1.52 10.82
CA PHE A 724 -17.78 -1.13 11.33
C PHE A 724 -17.91 -0.48 12.72
N MET A 725 -17.14 -0.96 13.70
CA MET A 725 -17.19 -0.52 15.10
C MET A 725 -18.60 -0.54 15.75
N GLN A 726 -19.55 -1.35 15.26
CA GLN A 726 -20.95 -1.34 15.71
C GLN A 726 -21.71 -0.02 15.42
N ARG A 727 -21.24 0.80 14.48
CA ARG A 727 -21.82 2.11 14.13
C ARG A 727 -23.25 2.05 13.57
N LEU A 728 -23.80 0.89 13.20
CA LEU A 728 -25.21 0.78 12.82
C LEU A 728 -26.16 0.68 14.03
N GLU A 729 -25.63 0.53 15.25
CA GLU A 729 -26.40 0.21 16.46
C GLU A 729 -26.39 1.34 17.50
N MET A 730 -25.70 2.45 17.24
CA MET A 730 -25.55 3.55 18.19
C MET A 730 -25.77 4.93 17.58
N ASP A 731 -26.26 5.87 18.40
CA ASP A 731 -26.35 7.29 18.05
C ASP A 731 -24.96 7.87 17.80
N GLN A 732 -24.83 8.72 16.77
CA GLN A 732 -23.55 9.28 16.34
C GLN A 732 -23.68 10.69 15.80
N ASN A 733 -22.61 11.46 15.93
CA ASN A 733 -22.46 12.73 15.23
C ASN A 733 -21.86 12.49 13.83
N TYR A 734 -22.60 12.79 12.77
CA TYR A 734 -22.07 12.85 11.40
C TYR A 734 -21.94 14.30 10.96
N SER A 735 -21.09 14.59 9.97
CA SER A 735 -21.05 15.92 9.35
C SER A 735 -22.33 16.23 8.59
N ALA A 736 -22.98 15.21 8.02
CA ALA A 736 -24.26 15.34 7.35
C ALA A 736 -25.12 14.07 7.47
N VAL A 737 -26.41 14.24 7.25
CA VAL A 737 -27.41 13.16 7.15
C VAL A 737 -28.27 13.39 5.91
N SER A 738 -28.90 12.34 5.41
CA SER A 738 -29.70 12.40 4.19
C SER A 738 -31.01 13.18 4.38
N GLY A 739 -31.35 14.01 3.38
CA GLY A 739 -32.62 14.70 3.26
C GLY A 739 -33.84 13.79 3.07
N ALA A 740 -33.63 12.47 2.90
CA ALA A 740 -34.72 11.50 2.84
C ALA A 740 -35.56 11.47 4.12
N CYS A 741 -34.92 11.68 5.28
CA CYS A 741 -35.61 11.89 6.55
C CYS A 741 -34.68 12.65 7.51
N LEU A 742 -34.89 13.97 7.60
CA LEU A 742 -34.08 14.90 8.38
C LEU A 742 -34.98 15.83 9.20
N MET A 743 -34.72 15.94 10.51
CA MET A 743 -35.38 16.88 11.42
C MET A 743 -34.47 18.06 11.78
N ILE A 744 -35.01 19.27 11.76
CA ILE A 744 -34.30 20.51 12.13
C ILE A 744 -35.25 21.46 12.88
N ARG A 745 -34.73 22.23 13.84
CA ARG A 745 -35.49 23.33 14.45
C ARG A 745 -35.86 24.37 13.39
N ARG A 746 -37.12 24.78 13.32
CA ARG A 746 -37.58 25.75 12.31
C ARG A 746 -36.79 27.06 12.40
N THR A 747 -36.58 27.57 13.62
CA THR A 747 -35.83 28.80 13.85
C THR A 747 -34.36 28.68 13.41
N LEU A 748 -33.75 27.50 13.57
CA LEU A 748 -32.40 27.24 13.07
C LEU A 748 -32.38 27.23 11.54
N TYR A 749 -33.30 26.50 10.90
CA TYR A 749 -33.42 26.46 9.44
C TYR A 749 -33.53 27.86 8.84
N GLU A 750 -34.40 28.72 9.41
CA GLU A 750 -34.55 30.11 9.01
C GLU A 750 -33.25 30.92 9.21
N SER A 751 -32.57 30.74 10.35
CA SER A 751 -31.32 31.47 10.65
C SER A 751 -30.14 31.07 9.75
N LEU A 752 -30.12 29.84 9.24
CA LEU A 752 -29.12 29.34 8.30
C LEU A 752 -29.40 29.77 6.85
N GLY A 753 -30.52 30.47 6.60
CA GLY A 753 -30.99 30.83 5.27
C GLY A 753 -31.57 29.65 4.49
N GLY A 754 -31.93 28.55 5.17
CA GLY A 754 -32.45 27.34 4.55
C GLY A 754 -31.50 26.72 3.51
N MET A 755 -32.08 26.05 2.51
CA MET A 755 -31.36 25.43 1.40
C MET A 755 -31.14 26.42 0.25
N ASP A 756 -30.61 27.61 0.57
CA ASP A 756 -30.24 28.64 -0.40
C ASP A 756 -28.82 28.40 -0.93
N MET A 757 -28.72 27.59 -1.99
CA MET A 757 -27.55 27.51 -2.87
C MET A 757 -28.03 27.34 -4.32
N PRO A 758 -28.08 28.40 -5.14
CA PRO A 758 -28.64 28.35 -6.50
C PRO A 758 -27.97 27.35 -7.45
N GLN A 759 -26.72 26.98 -7.16
CA GLN A 759 -25.95 25.98 -7.92
C GLN A 759 -26.39 24.54 -7.63
N LEU A 760 -27.13 24.31 -6.54
CA LEU A 760 -27.72 23.02 -6.18
C LEU A 760 -29.21 23.08 -6.49
N GLN A 761 -29.67 22.18 -7.36
CA GLN A 761 -31.04 22.11 -7.83
C GLN A 761 -31.69 20.78 -7.44
N GLU A 762 -30.92 19.70 -7.39
CA GLU A 762 -31.41 18.34 -7.16
C GLU A 762 -30.70 17.61 -6.03
N ALA A 763 -29.37 17.71 -5.92
CA ALA A 763 -28.57 16.99 -4.92
C ALA A 763 -27.78 17.92 -3.98
N TYR A 764 -27.31 17.35 -2.86
CA TYR A 764 -26.42 17.96 -1.86
C TYR A 764 -26.99 19.15 -1.06
N GLY A 765 -28.21 19.63 -1.29
CA GLY A 765 -28.78 20.74 -0.50
C GLY A 765 -28.99 20.40 0.98
N ASP A 766 -29.32 19.14 1.27
CA ASP A 766 -29.36 18.55 2.62
C ASP A 766 -27.98 18.55 3.29
N ILE A 767 -26.94 18.19 2.53
CA ILE A 767 -25.56 18.17 3.00
C ILE A 767 -25.09 19.60 3.26
N ASP A 768 -25.29 20.55 2.33
CA ASP A 768 -24.96 21.97 2.55
C ASP A 768 -25.64 22.55 3.80
N LEU A 769 -26.92 22.21 4.03
CA LEU A 769 -27.65 22.62 5.24
C LEU A 769 -26.98 22.05 6.50
N CYS A 770 -26.58 20.78 6.50
CA CYS A 770 -25.87 20.17 7.62
C CYS A 770 -24.52 20.83 7.89
N LEU A 771 -23.76 21.14 6.83
CA LEU A 771 -22.46 21.81 6.97
C LEU A 771 -22.62 23.26 7.45
N LYS A 772 -23.65 23.98 7.02
CA LYS A 772 -24.02 25.30 7.55
C LYS A 772 -24.36 25.22 9.06
N ALA A 773 -25.12 24.20 9.48
CA ALA A 773 -25.44 23.99 10.89
C ALA A 773 -24.17 23.70 11.72
N GLY A 774 -23.27 22.86 11.20
CA GLY A 774 -21.97 22.59 11.80
C GLY A 774 -21.08 23.83 11.94
N GLN A 775 -21.01 24.68 10.91
CA GLN A 775 -20.30 25.98 10.99
C GLN A 775 -20.88 26.92 12.05
N ALA A 776 -22.18 26.83 12.33
CA ALA A 776 -22.83 27.57 13.40
C ALA A 776 -22.65 26.94 14.80
N GLY A 777 -21.88 25.85 14.91
CA GLY A 777 -21.54 25.18 16.17
C GLY A 777 -22.56 24.12 16.62
N TYR A 778 -23.49 23.71 15.76
CA TYR A 778 -24.47 22.68 16.08
C TYR A 778 -24.00 21.28 15.70
N LEU A 779 -24.41 20.29 16.49
CA LEU A 779 -24.24 18.87 16.16
C LEU A 779 -25.32 18.41 15.18
N THR A 780 -24.91 17.56 14.23
CA THR A 780 -25.81 16.76 13.41
C THR A 780 -25.78 15.33 13.93
N VAL A 781 -26.91 14.85 14.46
CA VAL A 781 -27.02 13.52 15.06
C VAL A 781 -27.70 12.57 14.09
N TRP A 782 -27.12 11.42 13.86
CA TRP A 782 -27.81 10.29 13.25
C TRP A 782 -28.24 9.32 14.34
N THR A 783 -29.50 8.89 14.31
CA THR A 783 -30.02 7.90 15.26
C THR A 783 -30.44 6.61 14.55
N PRO A 784 -29.97 5.42 15.02
CA PRO A 784 -30.44 4.14 14.50
C PRO A 784 -31.86 3.81 14.97
N HIS A 785 -32.43 4.61 15.87
CA HIS A 785 -33.71 4.35 16.52
C HIS A 785 -34.92 4.99 15.81
N ALA A 786 -34.68 5.76 14.74
CA ALA A 786 -35.70 6.16 13.78
C ALA A 786 -35.40 5.44 12.46
N VAL A 787 -36.18 4.43 12.11
CA VAL A 787 -35.99 3.65 10.87
C VAL A 787 -37.08 3.99 9.85
N VAL A 788 -36.65 4.37 8.66
CA VAL A 788 -37.50 4.68 7.51
C VAL A 788 -37.08 3.81 6.32
N LEU A 789 -38.05 3.23 5.63
CA LEU A 789 -37.80 2.46 4.41
C LEU A 789 -37.84 3.40 3.20
N GLN A 790 -37.00 3.19 2.19
CA GLN A 790 -37.01 3.97 0.95
C GLN A 790 -37.20 3.04 -0.27
N GLU A 791 -38.30 3.20 -1.00
CA GLU A 791 -38.71 2.31 -2.10
C GLU A 791 -37.89 2.53 -3.41
N GLY A 792 -37.10 3.60 -3.50
CA GLY A 792 -36.47 4.08 -4.74
C GLY A 792 -35.02 3.72 -5.02
N GLY A 793 -34.24 3.23 -4.04
CA GLY A 793 -32.76 3.19 -4.13
C GLY A 793 -32.14 2.23 -5.15
N ALA A 794 -32.88 1.27 -5.72
CA ALA A 794 -32.28 0.16 -6.46
C ALA A 794 -32.35 0.25 -8.01
N VAL A 795 -32.97 1.27 -8.62
CA VAL A 795 -33.34 1.20 -10.06
C VAL A 795 -33.03 2.44 -10.91
N GLU A 796 -32.52 3.56 -10.36
CA GLU A 796 -32.45 4.83 -11.13
C GLU A 796 -31.07 5.29 -11.63
N GLU A 797 -30.01 4.50 -11.50
CA GLU A 797 -28.66 4.92 -11.94
C GLU A 797 -28.39 4.88 -13.46
N GLN A 798 -29.32 4.49 -14.34
CA GLN A 798 -28.94 4.14 -15.73
C GLN A 798 -29.66 4.83 -16.90
N SER A 799 -30.39 5.95 -16.74
CA SER A 799 -31.09 6.48 -17.94
C SER A 799 -31.45 7.97 -18.00
N ALA A 800 -30.46 8.88 -17.97
CA ALA A 800 -30.52 10.13 -18.76
C ALA A 800 -29.13 10.81 -18.92
N PRO A 801 -28.73 11.24 -20.14
CA PRO A 801 -27.47 11.95 -20.35
C PRO A 801 -27.42 13.33 -19.67
N SER A 802 -28.56 14.01 -19.50
CA SER A 802 -28.64 15.35 -18.88
C SER A 802 -28.44 15.33 -17.36
N LEU A 803 -28.74 14.20 -16.69
CA LEU A 803 -28.52 14.03 -15.24
C LEU A 803 -27.03 13.89 -14.90
N GLN A 804 -26.21 13.39 -15.82
CA GLN A 804 -24.76 13.29 -15.64
C GLN A 804 -24.07 14.67 -15.65
N GLU A 805 -24.50 15.59 -16.51
CA GLU A 805 -23.92 16.95 -16.57
C GLU A 805 -24.33 17.82 -15.37
N THR A 806 -25.60 17.78 -14.95
CA THR A 806 -26.08 18.51 -13.76
C THR A 806 -25.42 17.99 -12.49
N GLY A 807 -25.31 16.66 -12.32
CA GLY A 807 -24.63 16.07 -11.16
C GLY A 807 -23.16 16.47 -11.06
N VAL A 808 -22.46 16.62 -12.19
CA VAL A 808 -21.07 17.12 -12.19
C VAL A 808 -20.99 18.57 -11.71
N ALA A 809 -21.87 19.46 -12.17
CA ALA A 809 -21.87 20.87 -11.77
C ALA A 809 -22.14 21.05 -10.27
N GLU A 810 -23.07 20.27 -9.71
CA GLU A 810 -23.38 20.27 -8.27
C GLU A 810 -22.21 19.73 -7.44
N GLN A 811 -21.55 18.66 -7.90
CA GLN A 811 -20.34 18.16 -7.24
C GLN A 811 -19.24 19.23 -7.19
N GLU A 812 -19.04 19.93 -8.31
CA GLU A 812 -18.08 21.03 -8.37
C GLU A 812 -18.45 22.18 -7.44
N ALA A 813 -19.74 22.53 -7.32
CA ALA A 813 -20.19 23.54 -6.36
C ALA A 813 -19.88 23.14 -4.91
N MET A 814 -20.08 21.86 -4.56
CA MET A 814 -19.72 21.33 -3.25
C MET A 814 -18.21 21.42 -3.00
N TYR A 815 -17.36 21.02 -3.95
CA TYR A 815 -15.92 21.18 -3.80
C TYR A 815 -15.52 22.67 -3.67
N ARG A 816 -16.04 23.58 -4.50
CA ARG A 816 -15.69 25.01 -4.42
C ARG A 816 -15.98 25.61 -3.04
N LYS A 817 -17.06 25.18 -2.38
CA LYS A 817 -17.48 25.73 -1.09
C LYS A 817 -16.90 24.99 0.11
N TRP A 818 -16.79 23.66 0.04
CA TRP A 818 -16.61 22.79 1.20
C TRP A 818 -15.39 21.87 1.13
N LEU A 819 -14.53 21.98 0.10
CA LEU A 819 -13.41 21.05 -0.12
C LEU A 819 -12.56 20.76 1.12
N PRO A 820 -12.12 21.74 1.96
CA PRO A 820 -11.33 21.44 3.15
C PRO A 820 -12.02 20.50 4.14
N LEU A 821 -13.33 20.68 4.33
CA LEU A 821 -14.14 19.83 5.22
C LEU A 821 -14.47 18.49 4.57
N ILE A 822 -14.73 18.49 3.26
CA ILE A 822 -14.92 17.26 2.46
C ILE A 822 -13.68 16.36 2.51
N ALA A 823 -12.49 16.96 2.46
CA ALA A 823 -11.23 16.24 2.54
C ALA A 823 -10.97 15.68 3.95
N ARG A 824 -11.46 16.35 5.01
CA ARG A 824 -11.18 16.01 6.41
C ARG A 824 -12.47 16.02 7.22
N ASP A 825 -13.35 15.08 6.91
CA ASP A 825 -14.61 14.89 7.65
C ASP A 825 -14.33 14.45 9.09
N PRO A 826 -14.69 15.25 10.12
CA PRO A 826 -14.46 14.88 11.52
C PRO A 826 -15.17 13.58 11.93
N ALA A 827 -16.26 13.19 11.25
CA ALA A 827 -17.00 11.97 11.53
C ALA A 827 -16.38 10.70 10.89
N TYR A 828 -15.26 10.84 10.18
CA TYR A 828 -14.63 9.80 9.39
C TYR A 828 -13.11 9.77 9.56
N ASN A 829 -12.55 8.58 9.81
CA ASN A 829 -11.12 8.45 10.04
C ASN A 829 -10.32 8.57 8.72
N ARG A 830 -9.21 9.33 8.72
CA ARG A 830 -8.38 9.57 7.54
C ARG A 830 -7.70 8.33 6.95
N ASN A 831 -7.53 7.28 7.76
CA ASN A 831 -6.93 6.00 7.38
C ASN A 831 -7.89 5.09 6.61
N LEU A 832 -9.16 5.48 6.52
CA LEU A 832 -10.17 4.77 5.73
C LEU A 832 -10.25 5.34 4.30
N SER A 833 -10.51 4.44 3.35
CA SER A 833 -10.63 4.76 1.92
C SER A 833 -11.79 5.72 1.66
N LEU A 834 -11.57 6.68 0.75
CA LEU A 834 -12.64 7.53 0.21
C LEU A 834 -13.30 6.95 -1.05
N GLN A 835 -12.94 5.72 -1.40
CA GLN A 835 -13.48 5.01 -2.57
C GLN A 835 -14.02 3.64 -2.13
N GLY A 836 -15.07 3.16 -2.79
CA GLY A 836 -15.67 1.85 -2.52
C GLY A 836 -16.73 1.88 -1.42
N ALA A 837 -16.76 0.86 -0.57
CA ALA A 837 -17.80 0.70 0.46
C ALA A 837 -17.65 1.63 1.68
N GLY A 838 -16.52 2.33 1.79
CA GLY A 838 -16.33 3.46 2.70
C GLY A 838 -16.04 3.13 4.16
N PHE A 839 -15.65 1.90 4.53
CA PHE A 839 -15.02 1.62 5.85
C PHE A 839 -13.89 0.60 5.70
N GLU A 840 -13.28 0.58 4.52
CA GLU A 840 -12.12 -0.24 4.18
C GLU A 840 -10.85 0.56 4.48
N LEU A 841 -9.78 -0.15 4.85
CA LEU A 841 -8.47 0.45 5.06
C LEU A 841 -7.92 1.01 3.74
N GLU A 842 -7.39 2.24 3.76
CA GLU A 842 -6.74 2.82 2.59
C GLU A 842 -5.35 2.16 2.40
N ALA A 843 -5.22 1.42 1.30
CA ALA A 843 -4.04 0.59 1.02
C ALA A 843 -2.78 1.39 0.65
N ASP A 844 -2.94 2.62 0.16
CA ASP A 844 -1.82 3.52 -0.12
C ASP A 844 -1.53 4.39 1.12
N SER A 845 -0.58 3.92 1.93
CA SER A 845 -0.07 4.67 3.08
C SER A 845 0.48 6.04 2.71
N GLY A 846 0.92 6.24 1.46
CA GLY A 846 1.41 7.52 0.96
C GLY A 846 0.38 8.65 1.01
N LEU A 847 -0.92 8.32 1.01
CA LEU A 847 -2.02 9.27 1.21
C LEU A 847 -2.39 9.52 2.67
N THR A 848 -2.32 8.47 3.49
CA THR A 848 -2.91 8.49 4.83
C THR A 848 -1.90 8.79 5.91
N TRP A 849 -0.63 8.52 5.63
CA TRP A 849 0.47 8.66 6.58
C TRP A 849 1.48 9.71 6.11
N ASN A 850 1.71 10.69 6.98
CA ASN A 850 2.71 11.73 6.79
C ASN A 850 3.57 11.87 8.07
N PRO A 851 4.76 11.26 8.12
CA PRO A 851 5.65 11.37 9.27
C PRO A 851 6.25 12.78 9.43
N LEU A 852 6.19 13.62 8.39
CA LEU A 852 6.67 15.00 8.37
C LEU A 852 5.50 15.99 8.41
N ALA A 853 4.66 15.91 9.45
CA ALA A 853 3.43 16.70 9.57
C ALA A 853 3.65 18.23 9.48
N TRP A 854 4.81 18.75 9.88
CA TRP A 854 5.16 20.19 9.80
C TRP A 854 5.70 20.63 8.43
N ARG A 855 5.76 19.71 7.45
CA ARG A 855 6.14 19.94 6.04
C ARG A 855 7.48 20.71 5.87
N PRO A 856 8.61 20.18 6.37
CA PRO A 856 9.93 20.81 6.20
C PRO A 856 10.43 20.83 4.75
N LEU A 857 9.85 20.00 3.89
CA LEU A 857 10.23 19.82 2.48
C LEU A 857 9.02 20.09 1.58
N PRO A 858 9.24 20.50 0.31
CA PRO A 858 8.18 20.52 -0.68
C PRO A 858 7.65 19.10 -0.91
N VAL A 859 6.33 18.96 -0.95
CA VAL A 859 5.63 17.69 -1.22
C VAL A 859 5.32 17.63 -2.71
N VAL A 860 5.82 16.62 -3.40
CA VAL A 860 5.60 16.45 -4.84
C VAL A 860 4.80 15.19 -5.08
N LEU A 861 3.66 15.29 -5.78
CA LEU A 861 2.96 14.12 -6.30
C LEU A 861 3.47 13.82 -7.71
N ALA A 862 4.12 12.68 -7.89
CA ALA A 862 4.71 12.26 -9.15
C ALA A 862 3.99 11.02 -9.70
N MET A 863 3.46 11.14 -10.92
CA MET A 863 2.65 10.12 -11.58
C MET A 863 3.30 9.66 -12.88
N PRO A 864 4.09 8.58 -12.85
CA PRO A 864 4.62 7.99 -14.07
C PRO A 864 3.51 7.31 -14.87
N ASN A 865 3.75 7.13 -16.17
CA ASN A 865 2.80 6.43 -17.04
C ASN A 865 2.84 4.91 -16.87
N ASP A 866 4.01 4.39 -16.51
CA ASP A 866 4.32 2.99 -16.32
C ASP A 866 5.41 2.82 -15.26
N LEU A 867 5.71 1.56 -14.93
CA LEU A 867 6.84 1.18 -14.08
C LEU A 867 7.95 0.55 -14.93
N GLU A 868 8.17 1.05 -16.14
CA GLU A 868 9.15 0.54 -17.09
C GLU A 868 9.94 1.71 -17.72
N GLY A 869 10.84 1.38 -18.66
CA GLY A 869 11.59 2.32 -19.52
C GLY A 869 11.67 3.79 -19.08
N SER A 870 10.83 4.64 -19.68
CA SER A 870 10.85 6.10 -19.48
C SER A 870 10.18 6.56 -18.19
N GLY A 871 9.24 5.79 -17.61
CA GLY A 871 8.72 6.03 -16.26
C GLY A 871 9.84 6.05 -15.23
N TYR A 872 10.79 5.11 -15.34
CA TYR A 872 11.97 5.10 -14.48
C TYR A 872 12.89 6.29 -14.69
N GLY A 873 13.33 6.54 -15.93
CA GLY A 873 14.33 7.57 -16.21
C GLY A 873 13.87 9.00 -15.93
N ARG A 874 12.58 9.30 -16.14
CA ARG A 874 12.04 10.67 -16.13
C ARG A 874 11.35 11.06 -14.83
N ILE A 875 10.73 10.10 -14.16
CA ILE A 875 9.88 10.35 -12.99
C ILE A 875 10.40 9.62 -11.76
N ILE A 876 10.54 8.29 -11.81
CA ILE A 876 10.80 7.47 -10.61
C ILE A 876 12.23 7.68 -10.10
N ASP A 877 13.26 7.58 -10.94
CA ASP A 877 14.65 7.73 -10.49
C ASP A 877 14.92 9.15 -9.94
N PRO A 878 14.43 10.25 -10.57
CA PRO A 878 14.47 11.58 -9.96
C PRO A 878 13.71 11.67 -8.64
N ALA A 879 12.49 11.12 -8.55
CA ALA A 879 11.70 11.11 -7.32
C ALA A 879 12.41 10.40 -6.17
N LEU A 880 12.94 9.19 -6.42
CA LEU A 880 13.70 8.42 -5.45
C LEU A 880 14.97 9.18 -5.02
N SER A 881 15.68 9.78 -5.97
CA SER A 881 16.90 10.56 -5.67
C SER A 881 16.60 11.79 -4.81
N MET A 882 15.45 12.46 -5.03
CA MET A 882 15.01 13.59 -4.21
C MET A 882 14.67 13.17 -2.78
N ASN A 883 13.99 12.03 -2.62
CA ASN A 883 13.67 11.46 -1.31
C ASN A 883 14.95 11.05 -0.55
N ILE A 884 15.88 10.36 -1.22
CA ILE A 884 17.16 9.93 -0.63
C ILE A 884 18.00 11.14 -0.21
N SER A 885 18.05 12.17 -1.06
CA SER A 885 18.82 13.40 -0.79
C SER A 885 18.10 14.36 0.16
N SER A 886 16.89 14.01 0.64
CA SER A 886 16.07 14.83 1.54
C SER A 886 15.83 16.26 1.04
N VAL A 887 15.66 16.43 -0.28
CA VAL A 887 15.36 17.75 -0.90
C VAL A 887 13.88 17.96 -1.19
N ALA A 888 13.10 16.88 -1.28
CA ALA A 888 11.64 16.90 -1.42
C ALA A 888 11.02 15.62 -0.83
N ASP A 889 9.76 15.68 -0.41
CA ASP A 889 8.95 14.51 -0.07
C ASP A 889 8.10 14.13 -1.28
N VAL A 890 8.63 13.22 -2.10
CA VAL A 890 8.00 12.82 -3.36
C VAL A 890 7.15 11.58 -3.17
N ARG A 891 5.85 11.69 -3.46
CA ARG A 891 4.86 10.59 -3.46
C ARG A 891 4.67 10.07 -4.87
N LEU A 892 4.96 8.79 -5.08
CA LEU A 892 4.77 8.11 -6.37
C LEU A 892 3.40 7.45 -6.43
N SER A 893 2.68 7.63 -7.53
CA SER A 893 1.36 7.03 -7.71
C SER A 893 1.02 6.73 -9.16
N LEU A 894 0.33 5.61 -9.39
CA LEU A 894 -0.23 5.24 -10.69
C LEU A 894 -1.75 5.46 -10.77
N ARG A 895 -2.37 5.87 -9.66
CA ARG A 895 -3.82 6.03 -9.55
C ARG A 895 -4.22 7.49 -9.67
N ASP A 896 -5.39 7.72 -10.24
CA ASP A 896 -6.01 9.04 -10.25
C ASP A 896 -6.59 9.35 -8.87
N TYR A 897 -6.45 10.60 -8.43
CA TYR A 897 -6.95 11.08 -7.15
C TYR A 897 -8.19 11.97 -7.33
N LEU A 898 -9.17 11.80 -6.45
CA LEU A 898 -10.29 12.72 -6.31
C LEU A 898 -9.82 14.07 -5.73
N PRO A 899 -10.54 15.18 -5.95
CA PRO A 899 -10.23 16.48 -5.35
C PRO A 899 -10.01 16.41 -3.83
N ALA A 900 -10.85 15.65 -3.12
CA ALA A 900 -10.73 15.44 -1.68
C ALA A 900 -9.42 14.74 -1.27
N GLN A 901 -8.94 13.77 -2.07
CA GLN A 901 -7.70 13.05 -1.80
C GLN A 901 -6.47 13.93 -2.08
N LEU A 902 -6.49 14.75 -3.14
CA LEU A 902 -5.44 15.74 -3.37
C LEU A 902 -5.41 16.82 -2.29
N GLU A 903 -6.57 17.26 -1.79
CA GLU A 903 -6.63 18.19 -0.66
C GLU A 903 -6.13 17.55 0.66
N ARG A 904 -6.23 16.23 0.85
CA ARG A 904 -5.57 15.55 1.97
C ARG A 904 -4.04 15.61 1.85
N LEU A 905 -3.52 15.39 0.64
CA LEU A 905 -2.08 15.37 0.37
C LEU A 905 -1.47 16.80 0.33
N GLN A 906 -2.23 17.78 -0.15
CA GLN A 906 -1.82 19.16 -0.39
C GLN A 906 -0.47 19.31 -1.13
N PRO A 907 -0.25 18.64 -2.27
CA PRO A 907 1.05 18.68 -2.94
C PRO A 907 1.40 20.10 -3.41
N ASP A 908 2.67 20.48 -3.26
CA ASP A 908 3.24 21.73 -3.79
C ASP A 908 3.38 21.66 -5.32
N ALA A 909 3.69 20.47 -5.84
CA ALA A 909 3.71 20.19 -7.28
C ALA A 909 3.05 18.86 -7.64
N TRP A 910 2.45 18.82 -8.83
CA TRP A 910 1.81 17.64 -9.41
C TRP A 910 2.44 17.35 -10.78
N VAL A 911 3.31 16.34 -10.81
CA VAL A 911 4.08 15.93 -11.98
C VAL A 911 3.39 14.74 -12.64
N LEU A 912 3.01 14.90 -13.91
CA LEU A 912 2.24 13.92 -14.68
C LEU A 912 3.02 13.56 -15.94
N GLN A 913 3.23 12.28 -16.19
CA GLN A 913 3.83 11.80 -17.43
C GLN A 913 2.76 11.39 -18.43
N GLY A 914 2.88 11.86 -19.68
CA GLY A 914 2.20 11.35 -20.89
C GLY A 914 0.72 10.93 -20.79
N GLN A 915 -0.15 11.69 -20.11
CA GLN A 915 -1.58 11.36 -19.99
C GLN A 915 -2.35 11.73 -21.26
N THR A 916 -2.67 10.76 -22.12
CA THR A 916 -3.27 11.05 -23.45
C THR A 916 -4.61 10.39 -23.74
N THR A 917 -5.24 9.71 -22.77
CA THR A 917 -6.60 9.17 -22.94
C THR A 917 -7.65 10.22 -22.57
N GLU A 918 -8.76 10.29 -23.32
CA GLU A 918 -9.82 11.27 -23.09
C GLU A 918 -10.40 11.21 -21.67
N ALA A 919 -10.61 10.00 -21.13
CA ALA A 919 -11.11 9.82 -19.77
C ALA A 919 -10.16 10.39 -18.70
N ARG A 920 -8.84 10.18 -18.85
CA ARG A 920 -7.85 10.72 -17.91
C ARG A 920 -7.68 12.23 -18.07
N LEU A 921 -7.71 12.75 -19.30
CA LEU A 921 -7.63 14.19 -19.54
C LEU A 921 -8.81 14.94 -18.94
N GLU A 922 -10.02 14.41 -19.04
CA GLU A 922 -11.20 15.03 -18.44
C GLU A 922 -11.17 14.93 -16.91
N SER A 923 -10.76 13.78 -16.36
CA SER A 923 -10.53 13.63 -14.92
C SER A 923 -9.49 14.65 -14.41
N LEU A 924 -8.35 14.75 -15.08
CA LEU A 924 -7.29 15.71 -14.76
C LEU A 924 -7.80 17.15 -14.83
N ARG A 925 -8.49 17.54 -15.91
CA ARG A 925 -9.04 18.89 -16.06
C ARG A 925 -9.98 19.24 -14.90
N ARG A 926 -10.86 18.31 -14.52
CA ARG A 926 -11.82 18.50 -13.42
C ARG A 926 -11.13 18.59 -12.07
N THR A 927 -10.14 17.75 -11.80
CA THR A 927 -9.44 17.74 -10.52
C THR A 927 -8.47 18.93 -10.39
N ALA A 928 -7.80 19.31 -11.48
CA ALA A 928 -6.85 20.43 -11.54
C ALA A 928 -7.46 21.77 -11.12
N GLN A 929 -8.76 21.99 -11.34
CA GLN A 929 -9.44 23.23 -10.95
C GLN A 929 -9.56 23.39 -9.42
N PHE A 930 -9.41 22.30 -8.67
CA PHE A 930 -9.51 22.25 -7.21
C PHE A 930 -8.16 22.10 -6.51
N SER A 931 -7.07 22.04 -7.27
CA SER A 931 -5.72 21.88 -6.73
C SER A 931 -4.88 23.12 -7.00
N SER A 932 -4.31 23.69 -5.93
CA SER A 932 -3.31 24.76 -6.01
C SER A 932 -1.92 24.28 -6.40
N ALA A 933 -1.71 22.96 -6.53
CA ALA A 933 -0.41 22.40 -6.88
C ALA A 933 0.08 22.93 -8.24
N PHE A 934 1.38 23.19 -8.34
CA PHE A 934 2.04 23.54 -9.59
C PHE A 934 2.06 22.32 -10.53
N LYS A 935 1.41 22.41 -11.68
CA LYS A 935 1.17 21.26 -12.58
C LYS A 935 2.29 21.17 -13.60
N VAL A 936 2.95 20.02 -13.65
CA VAL A 936 4.08 19.78 -14.54
C VAL A 936 3.75 18.61 -15.46
N ALA A 937 3.70 18.88 -16.75
CA ALA A 937 3.60 17.84 -17.77
C ALA A 937 5.00 17.34 -18.14
N GLU A 938 5.19 16.04 -18.13
CA GLU A 938 6.39 15.36 -18.62
C GLU A 938 6.05 14.63 -19.92
N VAL A 939 6.82 14.92 -20.97
CA VAL A 939 6.68 14.27 -22.28
C VAL A 939 8.06 13.79 -22.75
N ASP A 940 8.18 12.49 -22.94
CA ASP A 940 9.40 11.78 -23.29
C ASP A 940 9.52 11.49 -24.80
N ALA A 941 8.40 11.42 -25.53
CA ALA A 941 8.37 11.13 -26.96
C ALA A 941 7.26 11.88 -27.73
N TYR A 942 7.54 12.23 -28.99
CA TYR A 942 6.56 12.86 -29.89
C TYR A 942 5.76 11.84 -30.72
N LEU A 943 4.87 11.10 -30.05
CA LEU A 943 4.02 10.05 -30.65
C LEU A 943 3.22 10.47 -31.91
N PRO A 944 2.78 11.74 -32.10
CA PRO A 944 2.08 12.13 -33.33
C PRO A 944 2.88 11.91 -34.62
N ALA A 945 4.21 11.96 -34.56
CA ALA A 945 5.09 11.81 -35.72
C ALA A 945 5.59 10.38 -35.96
N LEU A 946 4.96 9.37 -35.35
CA LEU A 946 5.32 7.96 -35.54
C LEU A 946 5.33 7.58 -37.04
N PRO A 947 6.39 6.93 -37.55
CA PRO A 947 6.46 6.46 -38.93
C PRO A 947 5.36 5.44 -39.30
N GLU A 948 5.02 5.34 -40.58
CA GLU A 948 4.14 4.28 -41.07
C GLU A 948 4.77 2.90 -40.83
N GLY A 949 3.99 1.95 -40.33
CA GLY A 949 4.47 0.60 -40.01
C GLY A 949 5.27 0.47 -38.71
N HIS A 950 5.40 1.54 -37.91
CA HIS A 950 6.00 1.48 -36.58
C HIS A 950 5.11 0.65 -35.62
N VAL A 951 5.73 -0.17 -34.76
CA VAL A 951 5.04 -1.15 -33.90
C VAL A 951 4.04 -0.52 -32.91
N LEU A 952 4.40 0.63 -32.33
CA LEU A 952 3.54 1.40 -31.43
C LEU A 952 2.35 2.08 -32.13
N ARG A 953 2.30 2.14 -33.47
CA ARG A 953 1.24 2.86 -34.18
C ARG A 953 -0.14 2.24 -33.92
N ALA A 954 -0.22 0.93 -33.66
CA ALA A 954 -1.47 0.24 -33.38
C ALA A 954 -2.07 0.57 -32.01
N SER A 955 -1.25 0.96 -31.03
CA SER A 955 -1.68 1.30 -29.67
C SER A 955 -1.92 2.79 -29.46
N VAL A 956 -1.55 3.63 -30.43
CA VAL A 956 -1.69 5.10 -30.34
C VAL A 956 -3.03 5.55 -30.97
N PRO A 957 -3.88 6.29 -30.23
CA PRO A 957 -5.13 6.84 -30.76
C PRO A 957 -4.91 7.75 -31.99
N GLY A 958 -5.87 7.74 -32.91
CA GLY A 958 -5.78 8.54 -34.15
C GLY A 958 -5.76 10.06 -33.93
N ASP A 959 -6.23 10.52 -32.77
CA ASP A 959 -6.31 11.91 -32.32
C ASP A 959 -5.21 12.29 -31.31
N ILE A 960 -4.14 11.49 -31.19
CA ILE A 960 -3.04 11.68 -30.23
C ILE A 960 -2.45 13.09 -30.22
N GLN A 961 -2.41 13.77 -31.37
CA GLN A 961 -1.90 15.14 -31.46
C GLN A 961 -2.76 16.13 -30.66
N VAL A 962 -4.09 16.00 -30.76
CA VAL A 962 -5.04 16.84 -30.04
C VAL A 962 -5.00 16.51 -28.55
N ALA A 963 -4.95 15.22 -28.21
CA ALA A 963 -4.82 14.78 -26.82
C ALA A 963 -3.54 15.31 -26.16
N LEU A 964 -2.39 15.23 -26.84
CA LEU A 964 -1.11 15.75 -26.36
C LEU A 964 -1.15 17.27 -26.16
N GLN A 965 -1.73 18.02 -27.10
CA GLN A 965 -1.90 19.47 -26.97
C GLN A 965 -2.77 19.85 -25.78
N ARG A 966 -3.87 19.11 -25.54
CA ARG A 966 -4.73 19.32 -24.37
C ARG A 966 -4.00 19.00 -23.08
N PHE A 967 -3.30 17.87 -23.01
CA PHE A 967 -2.49 17.48 -21.85
C PHE A 967 -1.50 18.58 -21.46
N VAL A 968 -0.68 18.98 -22.42
CA VAL A 968 0.36 20.00 -22.23
C VAL A 968 -0.23 21.36 -21.90
N GLY A 969 -1.41 21.70 -22.45
CA GLY A 969 -2.12 22.93 -22.17
C GLY A 969 -2.80 22.99 -20.79
N LEU A 970 -2.94 21.86 -20.08
CA LEU A 970 -3.45 21.82 -18.70
C LEU A 970 -2.34 22.04 -17.66
N ALA A 971 -1.07 21.99 -18.05
CA ALA A 971 0.07 22.14 -17.14
C ALA A 971 0.59 23.57 -17.11
N ASP A 972 1.08 23.98 -15.95
CA ASP A 972 1.77 25.27 -15.75
C ASP A 972 3.16 25.26 -16.42
N ARG A 973 3.78 24.08 -16.52
CA ARG A 973 5.09 23.87 -17.14
C ARG A 973 5.17 22.54 -17.88
N LEU A 974 5.89 22.54 -18.99
CA LEU A 974 6.26 21.34 -19.74
C LEU A 974 7.74 21.01 -19.54
N VAL A 975 8.05 19.79 -19.16
CA VAL A 975 9.42 19.26 -19.05
C VAL A 975 9.63 18.21 -20.13
N VAL A 976 10.72 18.35 -20.88
CA VAL A 976 11.06 17.47 -22.02
C VAL A 976 12.55 17.10 -22.00
N PRO A 977 12.96 15.94 -22.55
CA PRO A 977 14.36 15.52 -22.56
C PRO A 977 15.24 16.25 -23.60
N THR A 978 14.68 16.81 -24.66
CA THR A 978 15.45 17.35 -25.80
C THR A 978 14.96 18.70 -26.31
N GLU A 979 15.88 19.49 -26.87
CA GLU A 979 15.55 20.77 -27.51
C GLU A 979 14.65 20.59 -28.75
N ALA A 980 14.84 19.48 -29.48
CA ALA A 980 14.01 19.15 -30.63
C ALA A 980 12.54 18.96 -30.23
N LEU A 981 12.29 18.24 -29.12
CA LEU A 981 10.93 18.08 -28.61
C LEU A 981 10.36 19.40 -28.09
N ALA A 982 11.18 20.22 -27.42
CA ALA A 982 10.79 21.56 -26.98
C ALA A 982 10.38 22.46 -28.14
N GLU A 983 11.12 22.45 -29.26
CA GLU A 983 10.79 23.24 -30.45
C GLU A 983 9.45 22.82 -31.05
N VAL A 984 9.21 21.51 -31.18
CA VAL A 984 7.94 20.98 -31.72
C VAL A 984 6.75 21.34 -30.83
N LEU A 985 6.95 21.39 -29.52
CA LEU A 985 5.91 21.68 -28.53
C LEU A 985 5.85 23.15 -28.10
N ARG A 986 6.67 24.05 -28.68
CA ARG A 986 6.77 25.46 -28.28
C ARG A 986 5.44 26.22 -28.38
N GLY A 987 4.55 25.80 -29.29
CA GLY A 987 3.21 26.39 -29.43
C GLY A 987 2.19 25.91 -28.39
N SER A 988 2.51 24.89 -27.58
CA SER A 988 1.56 24.18 -26.71
C SER A 988 1.66 24.56 -25.24
N ASN A 989 2.80 25.09 -24.77
CA ASN A 989 2.99 25.57 -23.39
C ASN A 989 3.90 26.80 -23.37
N GLN A 990 3.69 27.71 -22.40
CA GLN A 990 4.46 28.96 -22.28
C GLN A 990 5.79 28.78 -21.53
N ASP A 991 5.88 27.80 -20.63
CA ASP A 991 7.09 27.49 -19.86
C ASP A 991 7.57 26.06 -20.18
N ILE A 992 8.60 25.96 -21.02
CA ILE A 992 9.19 24.68 -21.44
C ILE A 992 10.61 24.59 -20.87
N ARG A 993 10.90 23.52 -20.14
CA ARG A 993 12.23 23.22 -19.59
C ARG A 993 12.78 21.96 -20.25
N VAL A 994 13.97 22.10 -20.83
CA VAL A 994 14.72 20.96 -21.38
C VAL A 994 15.61 20.40 -20.27
N LEU A 995 15.30 19.18 -19.83
CA LEU A 995 16.10 18.43 -18.86
C LEU A 995 16.55 17.13 -19.51
N PRO A 996 17.79 17.05 -20.01
CA PRO A 996 18.33 15.83 -20.60
C PRO A 996 18.30 14.63 -19.65
N ASP A 997 18.12 13.44 -20.21
CA ASP A 997 18.15 12.21 -19.43
C ASP A 997 19.53 11.94 -18.84
N ARG A 998 19.53 11.38 -17.63
CA ARG A 998 20.73 10.97 -16.91
C ARG A 998 20.52 9.64 -16.21
N LEU A 999 21.61 8.91 -16.04
CA LEU A 999 21.58 7.59 -15.43
C LEU A 999 21.67 7.68 -13.91
N HIS A 1000 20.86 6.88 -13.21
CA HIS A 1000 20.91 6.79 -11.75
C HIS A 1000 22.23 6.14 -11.28
N PRO A 1001 23.02 6.79 -10.41
CA PRO A 1001 24.32 6.29 -9.96
C PRO A 1001 24.30 4.88 -9.36
N ALA A 1002 23.32 4.59 -8.49
CA ALA A 1002 23.23 3.29 -7.82
C ALA A 1002 23.02 2.11 -8.79
N ARG A 1003 22.39 2.34 -9.95
CA ARG A 1003 22.11 1.28 -10.93
C ARG A 1003 23.22 1.13 -11.97
N TRP A 1004 23.77 2.25 -12.42
CA TRP A 1004 24.64 2.29 -13.60
C TRP A 1004 26.13 2.54 -13.26
N GLY A 1005 26.42 3.11 -12.09
CA GLY A 1005 27.78 3.54 -11.74
C GLY A 1005 28.75 2.40 -11.44
N ALA A 1006 28.25 1.30 -10.87
CA ALA A 1006 29.07 0.18 -10.39
C ALA A 1006 29.04 -1.06 -11.32
N LEU A 1007 28.62 -0.92 -12.57
CA LEU A 1007 28.52 -2.06 -13.49
C LEU A 1007 29.90 -2.67 -13.78
N GLU A 1008 30.01 -3.99 -13.64
CA GLU A 1008 31.19 -4.73 -14.08
C GLU A 1008 31.03 -5.10 -15.55
N CYS A 1009 31.95 -4.62 -16.39
CA CYS A 1009 31.89 -4.80 -17.82
C CYS A 1009 33.18 -5.44 -18.30
N ARG A 1010 33.05 -6.58 -18.98
CA ARG A 1010 34.18 -7.38 -19.45
C ARG A 1010 34.17 -7.44 -20.96
N ARG A 1011 35.36 -7.29 -21.54
CA ARG A 1011 35.63 -7.56 -22.96
C ARG A 1011 36.18 -8.98 -23.06
N THR A 1012 35.73 -9.74 -24.05
CA THR A 1012 36.10 -11.16 -24.17
C THR A 1012 37.35 -11.28 -25.04
N PRO A 1013 38.54 -11.60 -24.49
CA PRO A 1013 39.76 -11.65 -25.28
C PRO A 1013 39.81 -12.96 -26.07
N GLY A 1014 39.86 -12.86 -27.41
CA GLY A 1014 39.99 -14.00 -28.30
C GLY A 1014 38.65 -14.66 -28.66
N GLY A 1015 38.24 -14.51 -29.92
CA GLY A 1015 36.95 -14.95 -30.46
C GLY A 1015 36.59 -14.14 -31.71
N ARG A 1016 35.42 -14.41 -32.33
CA ARG A 1016 34.87 -13.49 -33.32
C ARG A 1016 34.32 -12.26 -32.57
N PRO A 1017 34.52 -11.03 -33.07
CA PRO A 1017 34.07 -9.83 -32.38
C PRO A 1017 32.56 -9.84 -32.13
N ARG A 1018 32.13 -9.50 -30.92
CA ARG A 1018 30.72 -9.50 -30.51
C ARG A 1018 30.12 -8.12 -30.77
N VAL A 1019 29.17 -8.05 -31.70
CA VAL A 1019 28.51 -6.80 -32.09
C VAL A 1019 27.03 -6.90 -31.81
N GLY A 1020 26.44 -5.90 -31.15
CA GLY A 1020 25.05 -6.03 -30.72
C GLY A 1020 24.26 -4.75 -30.60
N TRP A 1021 22.94 -4.90 -30.50
CA TRP A 1021 21.97 -3.82 -30.29
C TRP A 1021 20.91 -4.26 -29.27
N VAL A 1022 20.08 -3.30 -28.83
CA VAL A 1022 18.98 -3.54 -27.90
C VAL A 1022 17.65 -3.21 -28.56
N ASP A 1023 16.68 -4.09 -28.33
CA ASP A 1023 15.26 -4.05 -28.71
C ASP A 1023 14.97 -4.04 -30.22
N GLU A 1024 13.68 -4.04 -30.55
CA GLU A 1024 13.19 -4.03 -31.91
C GLU A 1024 13.60 -2.74 -32.63
N LEU A 1025 14.22 -2.91 -33.79
CA LEU A 1025 14.37 -1.86 -34.79
C LEU A 1025 12.96 -1.51 -35.31
N SER A 1026 12.26 -0.72 -34.49
CA SER A 1026 10.83 -0.46 -34.56
C SER A 1026 10.45 0.38 -35.78
N ASP A 1027 11.42 1.12 -36.30
CA ASP A 1027 11.33 1.84 -37.57
C ASP A 1027 11.65 0.87 -38.73
N PRO A 1028 10.72 0.70 -39.70
CA PRO A 1028 10.93 -0.20 -40.84
C PRO A 1028 12.15 0.12 -41.71
N ASP A 1029 12.48 1.40 -41.91
CA ASP A 1029 13.60 1.84 -42.74
C ASP A 1029 14.93 1.53 -42.03
N VAL A 1030 14.98 1.77 -40.72
CA VAL A 1030 16.12 1.39 -39.88
C VAL A 1030 16.30 -0.12 -39.86
N ARG A 1031 15.21 -0.88 -39.75
CA ARG A 1031 15.24 -2.35 -39.78
C ARG A 1031 15.76 -2.88 -41.10
N ALA A 1032 15.31 -2.32 -42.23
CA ALA A 1032 15.79 -2.69 -43.56
C ALA A 1032 17.30 -2.39 -43.72
N LEU A 1033 17.72 -1.19 -43.30
CA LEU A 1033 19.14 -0.81 -43.29
C LEU A 1033 20.00 -1.78 -42.48
N MET A 1034 19.56 -2.11 -41.26
CA MET A 1034 20.29 -3.02 -40.39
C MET A 1034 20.29 -4.45 -40.90
N MET A 1035 19.27 -4.88 -41.67
CA MET A 1035 19.27 -6.19 -42.32
C MET A 1035 20.46 -6.33 -43.27
N ASP A 1036 20.64 -5.34 -44.15
CA ASP A 1036 21.76 -5.32 -45.11
C ASP A 1036 23.12 -5.38 -44.39
N VAL A 1037 23.24 -4.68 -43.25
CA VAL A 1037 24.47 -4.65 -42.44
C VAL A 1037 24.69 -6.00 -41.74
N VAL A 1038 23.64 -6.57 -41.14
CA VAL A 1038 23.69 -7.84 -40.41
C VAL A 1038 24.04 -9.00 -41.34
N GLU A 1039 23.39 -9.06 -42.50
CA GLU A 1039 23.65 -10.08 -43.53
C GLU A 1039 25.09 -9.97 -44.07
N ALA A 1040 25.54 -8.76 -44.41
CA ALA A 1040 26.87 -8.55 -45.00
C ALA A 1040 28.03 -8.90 -44.05
N LEU A 1041 27.83 -8.83 -42.73
CA LEU A 1041 28.84 -9.14 -41.71
C LEU A 1041 28.61 -10.46 -40.97
N ALA A 1042 27.61 -11.26 -41.36
CA ALA A 1042 27.27 -12.53 -40.68
C ALA A 1042 28.44 -13.53 -40.59
N GLY A 1043 29.45 -13.41 -41.47
CA GLY A 1043 30.69 -14.19 -41.44
C GLY A 1043 31.88 -13.53 -40.72
N GLU A 1044 31.76 -12.27 -40.31
CA GLU A 1044 32.83 -11.46 -39.71
C GLU A 1044 32.65 -11.27 -38.19
N VAL A 1045 31.41 -11.21 -37.68
CA VAL A 1045 31.09 -10.92 -36.25
C VAL A 1045 30.10 -11.91 -35.65
N ASP A 1046 30.03 -11.98 -34.33
CA ASP A 1046 28.97 -12.66 -33.60
C ASP A 1046 27.90 -11.64 -33.20
N TRP A 1047 26.73 -11.71 -33.84
CA TRP A 1047 25.62 -10.80 -33.61
C TRP A 1047 24.88 -11.13 -32.31
N VAL A 1048 24.77 -10.14 -31.41
CA VAL A 1048 24.10 -10.26 -30.10
C VAL A 1048 22.93 -9.29 -30.02
N CYS A 1049 21.73 -9.79 -29.76
CA CYS A 1049 20.52 -8.98 -29.63
C CYS A 1049 19.91 -9.18 -28.24
N LEU A 1050 19.55 -8.09 -27.56
CA LEU A 1050 18.76 -8.11 -26.32
C LEU A 1050 17.38 -7.51 -26.60
N GLY A 1051 16.31 -8.28 -26.51
CA GLY A 1051 14.95 -7.89 -26.90
C GLY A 1051 14.49 -8.61 -28.17
N ASN A 1052 13.54 -8.03 -28.89
CA ASN A 1052 12.94 -8.68 -30.05
C ASN A 1052 13.85 -8.63 -31.29
N CYS A 1053 13.94 -9.76 -32.01
CA CYS A 1053 14.64 -9.85 -33.30
C CYS A 1053 13.68 -10.38 -34.37
N SER A 1054 13.58 -9.68 -35.50
CA SER A 1054 12.72 -10.12 -36.61
C SER A 1054 13.10 -11.51 -37.13
N GLU A 1055 12.11 -12.28 -37.61
CA GLU A 1055 12.33 -13.61 -38.19
C GLU A 1055 13.37 -13.62 -39.32
N GLN A 1056 13.44 -12.54 -40.10
CA GLN A 1056 14.36 -12.40 -41.22
C GLN A 1056 15.82 -12.22 -40.76
N MET A 1057 16.07 -11.57 -39.62
CA MET A 1057 17.43 -11.38 -39.05
C MET A 1057 17.89 -12.58 -38.23
N ARG A 1058 16.94 -13.36 -37.70
CA ARG A 1058 17.20 -14.49 -36.79
C ARG A 1058 18.27 -15.47 -37.29
N PRO A 1059 18.37 -15.83 -38.59
CA PRO A 1059 19.39 -16.75 -39.10
C PRO A 1059 20.83 -16.26 -38.95
N TYR A 1060 21.05 -14.94 -38.83
CA TYR A 1060 22.37 -14.32 -38.72
C TYR A 1060 22.77 -14.00 -37.27
N VAL A 1061 21.81 -14.01 -36.34
CA VAL A 1061 22.02 -13.65 -34.94
C VAL A 1061 22.58 -14.82 -34.15
N HIS A 1062 23.76 -14.63 -33.54
CA HIS A 1062 24.44 -15.65 -32.74
C HIS A 1062 23.77 -15.81 -31.37
N GLU A 1063 23.44 -14.70 -30.71
CA GLU A 1063 22.78 -14.69 -29.40
C GLU A 1063 21.55 -13.78 -29.42
N LEU A 1064 20.44 -14.31 -28.93
CA LEU A 1064 19.21 -13.56 -28.68
C LEU A 1064 18.86 -13.70 -27.21
N HIS A 1065 18.72 -12.59 -26.52
CA HIS A 1065 18.37 -12.52 -25.11
C HIS A 1065 17.00 -11.89 -24.96
N ASP A 1066 16.14 -12.47 -24.12
CA ASP A 1066 14.81 -11.91 -23.85
C ASP A 1066 14.89 -10.60 -23.07
N PRO A 1067 13.90 -9.70 -23.22
CA PRO A 1067 13.80 -8.51 -22.37
C PRO A 1067 13.66 -8.93 -20.90
N VAL A 1068 14.23 -8.11 -20.01
CA VAL A 1068 14.19 -8.34 -18.55
C VAL A 1068 13.47 -7.17 -17.87
N PRO A 1069 12.89 -7.40 -16.67
CA PRO A 1069 12.42 -6.31 -15.82
C PRO A 1069 13.47 -5.21 -15.66
N PHE A 1070 13.02 -3.95 -15.61
CA PHE A 1070 13.91 -2.78 -15.69
C PHE A 1070 14.97 -2.73 -14.56
N ASP A 1071 14.65 -3.25 -13.37
CA ASP A 1071 15.59 -3.38 -12.25
C ASP A 1071 16.79 -4.29 -12.56
N GLN A 1072 16.63 -5.26 -13.46
CA GLN A 1072 17.68 -6.19 -13.91
C GLN A 1072 18.35 -5.75 -15.21
N TYR A 1073 17.76 -4.78 -15.92
CA TYR A 1073 18.19 -4.34 -17.23
C TYR A 1073 19.66 -3.85 -17.28
N PRO A 1074 20.15 -3.02 -16.33
CA PRO A 1074 21.54 -2.55 -16.35
C PRO A 1074 22.56 -3.70 -16.28
N GLN A 1075 22.35 -4.67 -15.37
CA GLN A 1075 23.23 -5.84 -15.24
C GLN A 1075 23.10 -6.76 -16.46
N LYS A 1076 21.88 -6.92 -16.99
CA LYS A 1076 21.66 -7.72 -18.20
C LYS A 1076 22.41 -7.14 -19.39
N LEU A 1077 22.33 -5.83 -19.60
CA LEU A 1077 23.04 -5.13 -20.68
C LEU A 1077 24.57 -5.26 -20.53
N ALA A 1078 25.10 -5.11 -19.31
CA ALA A 1078 26.52 -5.30 -19.00
C ALA A 1078 27.00 -6.75 -19.22
N SER A 1079 26.10 -7.74 -19.07
CA SER A 1079 26.42 -9.16 -19.28
C SER A 1079 26.49 -9.61 -20.74
N LEU A 1080 26.14 -8.74 -21.70
CA LEU A 1080 26.21 -9.07 -23.13
C LEU A 1080 27.67 -9.17 -23.65
N HIS A 1081 28.61 -8.54 -22.93
CA HIS A 1081 30.04 -8.53 -23.26
C HIS A 1081 30.32 -8.10 -24.71
N LEU A 1082 29.67 -7.01 -25.14
CA LEU A 1082 29.81 -6.49 -26.50
C LEU A 1082 31.20 -5.87 -26.71
N ASP A 1083 31.82 -6.18 -27.84
CA ASP A 1083 33.02 -5.48 -28.31
C ASP A 1083 32.64 -4.19 -29.05
N LEU A 1084 31.43 -4.13 -29.61
CA LEU A 1084 30.87 -2.95 -30.27
C LEU A 1084 29.33 -2.95 -30.15
N ALA A 1085 28.76 -1.83 -29.73
CA ALA A 1085 27.31 -1.63 -29.70
C ALA A 1085 26.85 -0.81 -30.91
N LEU A 1086 25.68 -1.14 -31.45
CA LEU A 1086 25.02 -0.39 -32.51
C LEU A 1086 23.79 0.30 -31.96
N ALA A 1087 23.71 1.62 -32.18
CA ALA A 1087 22.56 2.43 -31.83
C ALA A 1087 22.01 3.13 -33.09
N PRO A 1088 21.31 2.39 -33.97
CA PRO A 1088 20.72 2.98 -35.15
C PRO A 1088 19.45 3.75 -34.78
N LEU A 1089 19.19 4.86 -35.47
CA LEU A 1089 18.06 5.74 -35.24
C LEU A 1089 17.62 6.41 -36.55
N GLY A 1090 16.30 6.52 -36.77
CA GLY A 1090 15.73 7.07 -38.01
C GLY A 1090 15.98 8.57 -38.20
N HIS A 1091 15.60 9.10 -39.36
CA HIS A 1091 15.72 10.53 -39.69
C HIS A 1091 14.39 11.30 -39.58
N GLY A 1092 13.31 10.64 -39.18
CA GLY A 1092 11.99 11.26 -39.03
C GLY A 1092 11.90 12.21 -37.82
N LEU A 1093 10.82 13.01 -37.77
CA LEU A 1093 10.59 13.95 -36.68
C LEU A 1093 10.46 13.24 -35.32
N PHE A 1094 9.86 12.05 -35.28
CA PHE A 1094 9.78 11.21 -34.08
C PHE A 1094 11.15 10.89 -33.51
N ASP A 1095 12.06 10.40 -34.35
CA ASP A 1095 13.42 10.03 -33.96
C ASP A 1095 14.27 11.25 -33.62
N ALA A 1096 14.09 12.37 -34.32
CA ALA A 1096 14.75 13.63 -33.99
C ALA A 1096 14.40 14.15 -32.60
N CYS A 1097 13.23 13.77 -32.05
CA CYS A 1097 12.79 14.16 -30.70
C CYS A 1097 13.27 13.20 -29.59
N LYS A 1098 13.74 12.00 -29.93
CA LYS A 1098 14.18 11.01 -28.93
C LYS A 1098 15.42 11.47 -28.17
N SER A 1099 15.63 10.94 -26.97
CA SER A 1099 16.80 11.23 -26.17
C SER A 1099 17.99 10.32 -26.47
N ASN A 1100 19.13 10.61 -25.83
CA ASN A 1100 20.38 9.86 -25.98
C ASN A 1100 20.50 8.66 -25.03
N VAL A 1101 19.41 8.26 -24.34
CA VAL A 1101 19.42 7.18 -23.34
C VAL A 1101 20.11 5.90 -23.81
N PRO A 1102 19.87 5.38 -25.04
CA PRO A 1102 20.58 4.17 -25.51
C PRO A 1102 22.10 4.34 -25.51
N LEU A 1103 22.62 5.53 -25.88
CA LEU A 1103 24.06 5.80 -25.85
C LEU A 1103 24.58 5.82 -24.42
N LEU A 1104 23.84 6.44 -23.49
CA LEU A 1104 24.24 6.51 -22.08
C LEU A 1104 24.32 5.10 -21.48
N GLN A 1105 23.36 4.24 -21.78
CA GLN A 1105 23.28 2.88 -21.27
C GLN A 1105 24.44 2.01 -21.81
N PHE A 1106 24.71 2.05 -23.12
CA PHE A 1106 25.87 1.36 -23.70
C PHE A 1106 27.20 1.91 -23.17
N ALA A 1107 27.31 3.23 -23.02
CA ALA A 1107 28.47 3.89 -22.47
C ALA A 1107 28.74 3.48 -21.01
N ALA A 1108 27.70 3.40 -20.17
CA ALA A 1108 27.83 2.93 -18.79
C ALA A 1108 28.37 1.50 -18.73
N CYS A 1109 28.03 0.67 -19.73
CA CYS A 1109 28.58 -0.67 -19.93
C CYS A 1109 29.99 -0.69 -20.55
N GLY A 1110 30.60 0.45 -20.87
CA GLY A 1110 31.94 0.51 -21.48
C GLY A 1110 32.01 0.01 -22.92
N TYR A 1111 30.88 -0.08 -23.61
CA TYR A 1111 30.83 -0.48 -25.00
C TYR A 1111 31.09 0.73 -25.90
N PRO A 1112 32.04 0.65 -26.85
CA PRO A 1112 32.12 1.64 -27.91
C PRO A 1112 30.88 1.54 -28.80
N VAL A 1113 30.45 2.67 -29.36
CA VAL A 1113 29.17 2.75 -30.08
C VAL A 1113 29.36 3.28 -31.51
N VAL A 1114 28.79 2.57 -32.48
CA VAL A 1114 28.47 3.09 -33.81
C VAL A 1114 26.99 3.46 -33.84
N CYS A 1115 26.68 4.69 -34.23
CA CYS A 1115 25.31 5.20 -34.21
C CYS A 1115 24.99 6.06 -35.44
N SER A 1116 23.70 6.28 -35.67
CA SER A 1116 23.24 7.19 -36.72
C SER A 1116 23.71 8.63 -36.44
N ASP A 1117 24.11 9.36 -37.48
CA ASP A 1117 24.42 10.79 -37.36
C ASP A 1117 23.13 11.62 -37.32
N VAL A 1118 22.53 11.66 -36.13
CA VAL A 1118 21.28 12.37 -35.84
C VAL A 1118 21.47 13.32 -34.65
N GLN A 1119 20.56 14.29 -34.51
CA GLN A 1119 20.68 15.35 -33.52
C GLN A 1119 20.75 14.84 -32.06
N PRO A 1120 19.95 13.83 -31.64
CA PRO A 1120 20.02 13.30 -30.27
C PRO A 1120 21.37 12.70 -29.89
N TYR A 1121 22.15 12.22 -30.85
CA TYR A 1121 23.40 11.49 -30.62
C TYR A 1121 24.65 12.37 -30.74
N GLN A 1122 24.48 13.68 -30.80
CA GLN A 1122 25.59 14.65 -30.82
C GLN A 1122 26.19 14.82 -29.41
N GLY A 1123 27.49 15.17 -29.34
CA GLY A 1123 28.14 15.59 -28.10
C GLY A 1123 28.83 14.50 -27.27
N LEU A 1124 28.57 13.22 -27.53
CA LEU A 1124 29.33 12.10 -26.94
C LEU A 1124 30.44 11.62 -27.89
N PRO A 1125 31.55 11.06 -27.37
CA PRO A 1125 32.65 10.53 -28.18
C PRO A 1125 32.29 9.16 -28.81
N VAL A 1126 31.35 9.17 -29.75
CA VAL A 1126 30.84 8.00 -30.48
C VAL A 1126 31.15 8.10 -31.98
N THR A 1127 31.17 6.95 -32.67
CA THR A 1127 31.34 6.91 -34.13
C THR A 1127 29.98 7.09 -34.79
N ARG A 1128 29.79 8.23 -35.46
CA ARG A 1128 28.53 8.58 -36.15
C ARG A 1128 28.65 8.31 -37.64
N VAL A 1129 27.60 7.74 -38.22
CA VAL A 1129 27.53 7.41 -39.65
C VAL A 1129 26.21 7.84 -40.27
N ASN A 1130 26.22 8.12 -41.58
CA ASN A 1130 24.98 8.30 -42.32
C ASN A 1130 24.20 6.97 -42.36
N ASN A 1131 22.87 7.03 -42.39
CA ASN A 1131 22.01 5.85 -42.50
C ASN A 1131 21.99 5.22 -43.90
N ILE A 1132 23.17 4.83 -44.38
CA ILE A 1132 23.37 4.03 -45.58
C ILE A 1132 24.29 2.84 -45.26
N ALA A 1133 23.94 1.65 -45.74
CA ALA A 1133 24.59 0.40 -45.33
C ALA A 1133 26.13 0.45 -45.50
N ARG A 1134 26.61 1.07 -46.58
CA ARG A 1134 28.05 1.23 -46.85
C ARG A 1134 28.81 1.93 -45.72
N ASP A 1135 28.23 3.00 -45.16
CA ASP A 1135 28.92 3.82 -44.15
C ASP A 1135 28.95 3.07 -42.81
N TRP A 1136 27.87 2.36 -42.46
CA TRP A 1136 27.83 1.44 -41.32
C TRP A 1136 28.85 0.30 -41.45
N LEU A 1137 28.92 -0.37 -42.60
CA LEU A 1137 29.90 -1.44 -42.87
C LEU A 1137 31.34 -0.95 -42.74
N ASN A 1138 31.64 0.25 -43.27
CA ASN A 1138 32.97 0.84 -43.17
C ASN A 1138 33.35 1.17 -41.72
N ALA A 1139 32.42 1.76 -40.96
CA ALA A 1139 32.66 2.10 -39.55
C ALA A 1139 32.83 0.84 -38.69
N ILE A 1140 31.96 -0.16 -38.85
CA ILE A 1140 32.08 -1.43 -38.13
C ILE A 1140 33.44 -2.07 -38.45
N ARG A 1141 33.78 -2.27 -39.73
CA ARG A 1141 35.08 -2.86 -40.11
C ARG A 1141 36.29 -2.05 -39.62
N MET A 1142 36.20 -0.72 -39.55
CA MET A 1142 37.23 0.11 -38.94
C MET A 1142 37.43 -0.25 -37.45
N HIS A 1143 36.34 -0.41 -36.70
CA HIS A 1143 36.41 -0.82 -35.29
C HIS A 1143 36.93 -2.26 -35.13
N LEU A 1144 36.54 -3.18 -36.01
CA LEU A 1144 36.98 -4.57 -35.97
C LEU A 1144 38.48 -4.74 -36.31
N ALA A 1145 39.07 -3.80 -37.03
CA ALA A 1145 40.48 -3.86 -37.42
C ALA A 1145 41.47 -3.69 -36.24
N ASP A 1146 41.05 -3.00 -35.18
CA ASP A 1146 41.84 -2.79 -33.95
C ASP A 1146 40.90 -2.76 -32.73
N LEU A 1147 40.60 -3.95 -32.18
CA LEU A 1147 39.70 -4.10 -31.04
C LEU A 1147 40.27 -3.47 -29.76
N ASP A 1148 41.59 -3.38 -29.60
CA ASP A 1148 42.20 -2.72 -28.45
C ASP A 1148 41.98 -1.21 -28.51
N ALA A 1149 42.09 -0.60 -29.71
CA ALA A 1149 41.75 0.80 -29.92
C ALA A 1149 40.24 1.07 -29.73
N THR A 1150 39.39 0.20 -30.26
CA THR A 1150 37.94 0.24 -30.07
C THR A 1150 37.56 0.14 -28.60
N GLY A 1151 38.20 -0.75 -27.85
CA GLY A 1151 38.03 -0.85 -26.40
C GLY A 1151 38.40 0.44 -25.67
N ARG A 1152 39.55 1.05 -26.00
CA ARG A 1152 39.92 2.36 -25.42
C ARG A 1152 38.89 3.45 -25.71
N GLN A 1153 38.24 3.43 -26.88
CA GLN A 1153 37.15 4.37 -27.18
C GLN A 1153 35.93 4.12 -26.29
N GLY A 1154 35.58 2.86 -26.02
CA GLY A 1154 34.55 2.50 -25.04
C GLY A 1154 34.86 2.99 -23.63
N ASP A 1155 36.12 2.89 -23.19
CA ASP A 1155 36.56 3.40 -21.89
C ASP A 1155 36.43 4.92 -21.78
N VAL A 1156 36.83 5.65 -22.84
CA VAL A 1156 36.68 7.11 -22.92
C VAL A 1156 35.20 7.51 -22.89
N LEU A 1157 34.35 6.80 -23.62
CA LEU A 1157 32.91 7.05 -23.64
C LEU A 1157 32.27 6.79 -22.27
N ARG A 1158 32.64 5.69 -21.60
CA ARG A 1158 32.19 5.39 -20.23
C ARG A 1158 32.58 6.48 -19.25
N GLN A 1159 33.83 6.93 -19.30
CA GLN A 1159 34.32 7.99 -18.43
C GLN A 1159 33.56 9.31 -18.65
N ALA A 1160 33.24 9.65 -19.91
CA ALA A 1160 32.44 10.84 -20.22
C ALA A 1160 31.03 10.76 -19.60
N VAL A 1161 30.36 9.60 -19.69
CA VAL A 1161 29.02 9.41 -19.12
C VAL A 1161 29.05 9.40 -17.59
N LEU A 1162 29.94 8.63 -16.97
CA LEU A 1162 30.03 8.56 -15.50
C LEU A 1162 30.39 9.89 -14.84
N SER A 1163 31.04 10.81 -15.56
CA SER A 1163 31.44 12.11 -15.03
C SER A 1163 30.45 13.25 -15.30
N GLN A 1164 29.59 13.16 -16.33
CA GLN A 1164 28.77 14.29 -16.79
C GLN A 1164 27.29 13.96 -16.99
N TRP A 1165 26.92 12.68 -17.07
CA TRP A 1165 25.58 12.22 -17.44
C TRP A 1165 24.93 11.34 -16.37
N MET A 1166 25.43 11.45 -15.14
CA MET A 1166 24.83 10.81 -13.97
C MET A 1166 23.86 11.77 -13.28
N LEU A 1167 22.79 11.22 -12.70
CA LEU A 1167 21.84 11.92 -11.85
C LEU A 1167 22.48 12.17 -10.48
N ASP A 1168 23.43 13.09 -10.44
CA ASP A 1168 24.11 13.53 -9.23
C ASP A 1168 23.26 14.53 -8.43
N GLU A 1169 23.65 14.81 -7.18
CA GLU A 1169 22.93 15.71 -6.27
C GLU A 1169 22.61 17.08 -6.91
N ARG A 1170 23.60 17.67 -7.60
CA ARG A 1170 23.43 18.96 -8.27
C ARG A 1170 22.40 18.92 -9.40
N TYR A 1171 22.28 17.78 -10.08
CA TYR A 1171 21.29 17.61 -11.12
C TYR A 1171 19.90 17.25 -10.55
N VAL A 1172 19.85 16.54 -9.42
CA VAL A 1172 18.61 16.34 -8.65
C VAL A 1172 18.01 17.67 -8.21
N GLU A 1173 18.82 18.63 -7.74
CA GLU A 1173 18.36 20.00 -7.42
C GLU A 1173 17.78 20.73 -8.65
N GLN A 1174 18.40 20.58 -9.82
CA GLN A 1174 17.87 21.15 -11.07
C GLN A 1174 16.55 20.52 -11.48
N TRP A 1175 16.42 19.20 -11.28
CA TRP A 1175 15.19 18.47 -11.53
C TRP A 1175 14.07 18.93 -10.60
N LEU A 1176 14.36 19.08 -9.32
CA LEU A 1176 13.41 19.62 -8.33
C LEU A 1176 12.99 21.04 -8.71
N LYS A 1177 13.94 21.90 -9.10
CA LYS A 1177 13.62 23.25 -9.57
C LYS A 1177 12.71 23.25 -10.80
N ALA A 1178 12.87 22.28 -11.71
CA ALA A 1178 11.97 22.17 -12.85
C ALA A 1178 10.56 21.70 -12.44
N TRP A 1179 10.44 20.91 -11.37
CA TRP A 1179 9.16 20.46 -10.83
C TRP A 1179 8.43 21.49 -9.97
N LEU A 1180 9.14 22.51 -9.47
CA LEU A 1180 8.59 23.57 -8.62
C LEU A 1180 8.44 24.91 -9.38
N PRO A 1181 7.60 25.83 -8.89
CA PRO A 1181 7.60 27.21 -9.40
C PRO A 1181 8.96 27.90 -9.16
N ASP A 1182 9.28 28.90 -10.00
CA ASP A 1182 10.59 29.59 -10.04
C ASP A 1182 10.93 30.45 -8.81
#